data_AF-A0A7Y1SXH5-F1
#
_entry.id   AF-A0A7Y1SXH5-F1
#
_cell.length_a   1.000
_cell.length_b   1.000
_cell.length_c   1.000
_cell.angle_alpha   90.00
_cell.angle_beta   90.00
_cell.angle_gamma   90.00
#
_symmetry.space_group_name_H-M   'P 1'
#
loop_
_entity.id
_entity.type
_entity.pdbx_description
1 polymer ?
#
loop_
_entity_poly.entity_id
_entity_poly.type
_entity_poly.pdbx_seq_one_letter_code
_entity_poly.pdbx_strand_id
1 'polypeptide(L)'
;MRWFRNALVLAGAVWIASAGMALAAEGDAVGMFDPNTGIWTLTLPNGDSSAFYYGNPGDVPMMGDWDCEGGATVGMYRPSNGFVYVRNTNDFGVADYDFFYGNPGDVPVAGDWNGDGCTTLAIHRGGSLYVSNRLATGFADFVFAFGQPGHTPFSADFNGDGKDSIGFFDPSTARVYWRDTLTAGQPTVSTFLGIPGDQLVAGDWGQGFDTNAVVRGNILYFETPNGIQEFAVGGRGTAVNGKLSYTSSNSTIAIMPVGDSITEGNPGEYTYRYFLYRELVGAGYPVDMIGSRTGVCCDGAPADPNFDQDHQAWSGATSDEIAERVTETEARYRPAIAILHVGTNDIWGPPPPGVPGDDPNSPNTSYDIDASRANMLDLIASLRRSNPDVDIVLSTLIPCDLGLVCSERIPELNNMIRSLVKPLSTDRSRIVLVDLDGVVGIDDLVDGVHPGRNGQAAMARAYDEAVRSLVTVRSLPLPDPIPLPDPLPPRPLLGGPALLSDLLDELESVDVGGRAQRHLAEAKAAVTDALNDGGWDHNRAIQPSILRNMSGAIAQLEQALKRHSSQPLKSVEGRLLGEMQAQAEDQIILATGAIERCTSACAVAVDALKVAQDAYSAGVDAVAESSSVVAAEQFDRAWGLANRAEQAASS
;
A
#
# COMPACT_ATOMS: atom_id res chain seq x y z
N MET A 1 23.07 -26.46 -33.47
CA MET A 1 22.17 -25.78 -32.53
C MET A 1 22.74 -26.10 -31.16
N ARG A 2 23.55 -25.19 -30.63
CA ARG A 2 24.26 -25.34 -29.36
C ARG A 2 23.44 -24.59 -28.31
N TRP A 3 23.26 -25.19 -27.15
CA TRP A 3 22.34 -24.77 -26.10
C TRP A 3 23.16 -24.19 -24.94
N PHE A 4 22.78 -23.02 -24.40
CA PHE A 4 23.32 -22.46 -23.15
C PHE A 4 22.28 -22.68 -22.03
N ARG A 5 22.70 -23.04 -20.80
CA ARG A 5 21.80 -23.58 -19.74
C ARG A 5 22.12 -23.03 -18.33
N ASN A 6 21.06 -22.81 -17.52
CA ASN A 6 20.92 -22.45 -16.07
C ASN A 6 21.41 -21.09 -15.49
N ALA A 7 20.55 -20.40 -14.70
CA ALA A 7 20.82 -19.16 -13.94
C ALA A 7 20.73 -19.26 -12.42
N LEU A 8 21.29 -18.22 -11.78
CA LEU A 8 21.53 -18.08 -10.35
C LEU A 8 20.85 -16.83 -9.76
N VAL A 9 20.13 -17.02 -8.66
CA VAL A 9 19.41 -16.00 -7.87
C VAL A 9 19.97 -15.99 -6.44
N LEU A 10 20.20 -14.81 -5.86
CA LEU A 10 20.87 -14.64 -4.57
C LEU A 10 19.94 -14.13 -3.47
N ALA A 11 19.77 -14.90 -2.40
CA ALA A 11 18.96 -14.46 -1.25
C ALA A 11 19.81 -13.66 -0.24
N GLY A 12 19.80 -12.33 -0.35
CA GLY A 12 20.32 -11.41 0.68
C GLY A 12 21.76 -10.92 0.47
N ALA A 13 21.98 -9.61 0.72
CA ALA A 13 23.24 -8.85 0.63
C ALA A 13 24.05 -9.03 -0.67
N VAL A 14 23.69 -8.18 -1.66
CA VAL A 14 24.41 -7.79 -2.90
C VAL A 14 25.76 -8.49 -3.14
N TRP A 15 25.80 -9.42 -4.10
CA TRP A 15 26.87 -9.66 -5.11
C TRP A 15 26.40 -10.74 -6.10
N ILE A 16 25.94 -10.40 -7.32
CA ILE A 16 25.54 -11.41 -8.34
C ILE A 16 26.67 -11.64 -9.34
N ALA A 17 26.97 -12.91 -9.61
CA ALA A 17 27.55 -13.36 -10.89
C ALA A 17 26.48 -14.17 -11.64
N SER A 18 26.21 -13.79 -12.89
CA SER A 18 25.18 -14.41 -13.74
C SER A 18 25.70 -15.65 -14.48
N ALA A 19 24.80 -16.60 -14.69
CA ALA A 19 24.81 -17.56 -15.80
C ALA A 19 23.36 -17.65 -16.32
N GLY A 20 23.14 -18.09 -17.58
CA GLY A 20 21.88 -17.94 -18.31
C GLY A 20 20.77 -18.94 -17.98
N MET A 21 19.54 -18.50 -17.70
CA MET A 21 18.36 -19.39 -17.43
C MET A 21 17.54 -19.67 -18.69
N ALA A 22 17.04 -20.90 -18.83
CA ALA A 22 16.16 -21.32 -19.92
C ALA A 22 14.87 -22.03 -19.50
N LEU A 23 13.79 -21.78 -20.24
CA LEU A 23 12.53 -22.55 -20.34
C LEU A 23 12.02 -22.33 -21.78
N ALA A 24 11.94 -23.29 -22.72
CA ALA A 24 11.75 -24.72 -22.58
C ALA A 24 12.43 -25.54 -23.71
N ALA A 25 13.31 -26.44 -23.31
CA ALA A 25 13.46 -27.78 -23.89
C ALA A 25 14.02 -28.68 -22.77
N GLU A 26 13.18 -29.56 -22.21
CA GLU A 26 13.50 -30.61 -21.22
C GLU A 26 14.89 -30.50 -20.51
N GLY A 27 14.97 -29.86 -19.32
CA GLY A 27 16.07 -30.12 -18.39
C GLY A 27 16.72 -28.97 -17.58
N ASP A 28 16.35 -27.70 -17.75
CA ASP A 28 17.14 -26.59 -17.16
C ASP A 28 16.64 -26.12 -15.79
N ALA A 29 17.54 -25.98 -14.80
CA ALA A 29 17.24 -25.67 -13.40
C ALA A 29 17.55 -24.21 -13.02
N VAL A 30 16.74 -23.66 -12.12
CA VAL A 30 16.97 -22.37 -11.46
C VAL A 30 17.71 -22.59 -10.15
N GLY A 31 18.87 -21.94 -9.97
CA GLY A 31 19.63 -22.01 -8.73
C GLY A 31 19.36 -20.84 -7.79
N MET A 32 19.07 -21.12 -6.53
CA MET A 32 19.17 -20.13 -5.44
C MET A 32 20.39 -20.42 -4.58
N PHE A 33 21.08 -19.36 -4.14
CA PHE A 33 22.13 -19.45 -3.15
C PHE A 33 21.80 -18.62 -1.91
N ASP A 34 21.92 -19.24 -0.73
CA ASP A 34 21.91 -18.55 0.55
C ASP A 34 23.37 -18.23 0.96
N PRO A 35 23.79 -16.96 0.88
CA PRO A 35 25.16 -16.54 1.18
C PRO A 35 25.51 -16.59 2.67
N ASN A 36 24.53 -16.78 3.56
CA ASN A 36 24.79 -16.96 4.99
C ASN A 36 25.07 -18.41 5.33
N THR A 37 24.45 -19.34 4.60
CA THR A 37 24.52 -20.78 4.90
C THR A 37 25.31 -21.58 3.88
N GLY A 38 25.65 -21.02 2.71
CA GLY A 38 26.35 -21.73 1.64
C GLY A 38 25.47 -22.77 0.92
N ILE A 39 24.16 -22.73 1.12
CA ILE A 39 23.22 -23.71 0.57
C ILE A 39 22.76 -23.25 -0.82
N TRP A 40 22.91 -24.17 -1.78
CA TRP A 40 22.34 -24.10 -3.11
C TRP A 40 21.01 -24.85 -3.15
N THR A 41 20.03 -24.30 -3.83
CA THR A 41 18.77 -24.97 -4.17
C THR A 41 18.54 -24.85 -5.67
N LEU A 42 18.64 -25.96 -6.39
CA LEU A 42 18.33 -26.04 -7.82
C LEU A 42 16.90 -26.53 -8.02
N THR A 43 16.10 -25.81 -8.80
CA THR A 43 14.70 -26.14 -9.09
C THR A 43 14.50 -26.32 -10.58
N LEU A 44 14.10 -27.51 -10.99
CA LEU A 44 13.82 -27.86 -12.38
C LEU A 44 12.45 -27.31 -12.85
N PRO A 45 12.20 -27.25 -14.17
CA PRO A 45 10.97 -26.73 -14.75
C PRO A 45 9.72 -27.50 -14.32
N ASN A 46 9.90 -28.77 -13.99
CA ASN A 46 8.85 -29.67 -13.53
C ASN A 46 8.51 -29.48 -12.04
N GLY A 47 9.21 -28.58 -11.33
CA GLY A 47 9.02 -28.28 -9.92
C GLY A 47 9.83 -29.17 -8.97
N ASP A 48 10.65 -30.09 -9.48
CA ASP A 48 11.57 -30.87 -8.65
C ASP A 48 12.72 -29.98 -8.16
N SER A 49 13.04 -30.05 -6.86
CA SER A 49 14.16 -29.29 -6.28
C SER A 49 15.18 -30.20 -5.59
N SER A 50 16.46 -29.89 -5.80
CA SER A 50 17.59 -30.49 -5.07
C SER A 50 18.37 -29.40 -4.33
N ALA A 51 18.79 -29.68 -3.10
CA ALA A 51 19.61 -28.75 -2.33
C ALA A 51 20.93 -29.40 -1.89
N PHE A 52 22.02 -28.65 -1.94
CA PHE A 52 23.34 -29.08 -1.52
C PHE A 52 24.15 -27.89 -0.99
N TYR A 53 25.22 -28.18 -0.24
CA TYR A 53 26.11 -27.16 0.28
C TYR A 53 27.36 -27.06 -0.60
N TYR A 54 27.74 -25.85 -0.99
CA TYR A 54 29.00 -25.57 -1.68
C TYR A 54 29.39 -24.09 -1.48
N GLY A 55 30.67 -23.83 -1.19
CA GLY A 55 31.20 -22.50 -0.86
C GLY A 55 31.18 -22.18 0.64
N ASN A 56 31.66 -21.00 1.01
CA ASN A 56 31.63 -20.48 2.38
C ASN A 56 30.80 -19.19 2.46
N PRO A 57 30.33 -18.82 3.67
CA PRO A 57 29.65 -17.53 3.84
C PRO A 57 30.50 -16.35 3.37
N GLY A 58 29.91 -15.50 2.54
CA GLY A 58 30.59 -14.37 1.90
C GLY A 58 31.37 -14.69 0.62
N ASP A 59 31.37 -15.95 0.15
CA ASP A 59 31.74 -16.25 -1.23
C ASP A 59 30.62 -15.79 -2.18
N VAL A 60 31.01 -15.33 -3.37
CA VAL A 60 30.11 -14.90 -4.45
C VAL A 60 29.85 -16.10 -5.35
N PRO A 61 28.60 -16.57 -5.45
CA PRO A 61 28.26 -17.72 -6.27
C PRO A 61 28.26 -17.34 -7.75
N MET A 62 28.62 -18.32 -8.60
CA MET A 62 28.64 -18.22 -10.05
C MET A 62 28.15 -19.55 -10.64
N MET A 63 27.72 -19.54 -11.89
CA MET A 63 27.34 -20.76 -12.63
C MET A 63 27.97 -20.70 -14.03
N GLY A 64 28.18 -21.85 -14.65
CA GLY A 64 28.83 -21.90 -15.97
C GLY A 64 29.11 -23.31 -16.44
N ASP A 65 29.22 -23.49 -17.76
CA ASP A 65 29.73 -24.72 -18.39
C ASP A 65 31.26 -24.72 -18.35
N TRP A 66 31.81 -25.05 -17.18
CA TRP A 66 33.25 -24.92 -16.91
C TRP A 66 34.09 -25.98 -17.64
N ASP A 67 33.50 -27.11 -18.01
CA ASP A 67 34.18 -28.23 -18.67
C ASP A 67 33.84 -28.39 -20.15
N CYS A 68 33.01 -27.49 -20.68
CA CYS A 68 32.62 -27.42 -22.09
C CYS A 68 31.82 -28.64 -22.56
N GLU A 69 31.16 -29.35 -21.63
CA GLU A 69 30.33 -30.51 -21.95
C GLU A 69 28.84 -30.14 -22.18
N GLY A 70 28.51 -28.85 -22.10
CA GLY A 70 27.20 -28.29 -22.42
C GLY A 70 26.27 -28.15 -21.22
N GLY A 71 26.77 -28.35 -19.99
CA GLY A 71 25.99 -28.30 -18.75
C GLY A 71 26.57 -27.32 -17.74
N ALA A 72 25.77 -26.33 -17.31
CA ALA A 72 26.25 -25.40 -16.29
C ALA A 72 26.20 -25.98 -14.87
N THR A 73 27.28 -25.72 -14.13
CA THR A 73 27.48 -26.20 -12.77
C THR A 73 28.01 -25.10 -11.85
N VAL A 74 28.05 -25.37 -10.55
CA VAL A 74 28.36 -24.35 -9.54
C VAL A 74 29.81 -23.89 -9.52
N GLY A 75 30.00 -22.59 -9.31
CA GLY A 75 31.27 -21.93 -9.05
C GLY A 75 31.16 -20.96 -7.88
N MET A 76 32.30 -20.66 -7.26
CA MET A 76 32.43 -19.71 -6.16
C MET A 76 33.63 -18.80 -6.39
N TYR A 77 33.46 -17.52 -6.15
CA TYR A 77 34.53 -16.55 -6.07
C TYR A 77 34.64 -16.02 -4.65
N ARG A 78 35.85 -15.99 -4.09
CA ARG A 78 36.09 -15.50 -2.73
C ARG A 78 36.62 -14.06 -2.78
N PRO A 79 35.81 -13.03 -2.48
CA PRO A 79 36.24 -11.64 -2.63
C PRO A 79 37.34 -11.23 -1.65
N SER A 80 37.52 -11.97 -0.56
CA SER A 80 38.54 -11.65 0.45
C SER A 80 39.96 -11.97 -0.03
N ASN A 81 40.12 -12.86 -1.02
CA ASN A 81 41.43 -13.30 -1.47
C ASN A 81 41.54 -13.65 -2.96
N GLY A 82 40.51 -13.40 -3.78
CA GLY A 82 40.55 -13.56 -5.23
C GLY A 82 40.56 -15.01 -5.73
N PHE A 83 40.25 -15.98 -4.88
CA PHE A 83 40.18 -17.38 -5.30
C PHE A 83 38.86 -17.71 -5.98
N VAL A 84 38.95 -18.54 -7.00
CA VAL A 84 37.86 -19.14 -7.75
C VAL A 84 37.84 -20.63 -7.44
N TYR A 85 36.66 -21.19 -7.21
CA TYR A 85 36.43 -22.60 -6.93
C TYR A 85 35.27 -23.08 -7.79
N VAL A 86 35.54 -23.85 -8.84
CA VAL A 86 34.50 -24.37 -9.75
C VAL A 86 34.36 -25.88 -9.61
N ARG A 87 33.13 -26.36 -9.71
CA ARG A 87 32.80 -27.79 -9.79
C ARG A 87 32.13 -28.08 -11.12
N ASN A 88 32.36 -29.27 -11.65
CA ASN A 88 31.70 -29.81 -12.83
C ASN A 88 30.46 -30.65 -12.48
N THR A 89 29.99 -30.54 -11.22
CA THR A 89 28.85 -31.29 -10.68
C THR A 89 28.05 -30.43 -9.70
N ASN A 90 26.73 -30.58 -9.74
CA ASN A 90 25.77 -29.87 -8.90
C ASN A 90 25.41 -30.67 -7.64
N ASP A 91 26.42 -30.93 -6.81
CA ASP A 91 26.32 -31.61 -5.52
C ASP A 91 27.34 -31.05 -4.51
N PHE A 92 27.41 -31.64 -3.32
CA PHE A 92 28.37 -31.23 -2.30
C PHE A 92 29.77 -31.78 -2.59
N GLY A 93 30.82 -31.03 -2.23
CA GLY A 93 32.20 -31.52 -2.27
C GLY A 93 33.25 -30.41 -2.47
N VAL A 94 34.46 -30.82 -2.85
CA VAL A 94 35.61 -29.92 -3.12
C VAL A 94 35.64 -29.44 -4.57
N ALA A 95 36.25 -28.30 -4.87
CA ALA A 95 36.34 -27.81 -6.26
C ALA A 95 37.09 -28.79 -7.18
N ASP A 96 36.65 -28.90 -8.44
CA ASP A 96 37.38 -29.61 -9.51
C ASP A 96 38.52 -28.73 -10.03
N TYR A 97 38.30 -27.41 -10.09
CA TYR A 97 39.36 -26.44 -10.27
C TYR A 97 39.33 -25.37 -9.19
N ASP A 98 40.48 -25.10 -8.60
CA ASP A 98 40.72 -23.94 -7.76
C ASP A 98 41.91 -23.14 -8.29
N PHE A 99 41.72 -21.84 -8.45
CA PHE A 99 42.77 -20.94 -8.93
C PHE A 99 42.51 -19.52 -8.46
N PHE A 100 43.54 -18.70 -8.46
CA PHE A 100 43.39 -17.27 -8.17
C PHE A 100 43.28 -16.49 -9.47
N TYR A 101 42.27 -15.62 -9.56
CA TYR A 101 42.10 -14.65 -10.62
C TYR A 101 41.40 -13.44 -10.00
N GLY A 102 42.07 -12.30 -9.87
CA GLY A 102 41.52 -11.11 -9.23
C GLY A 102 42.39 -10.52 -8.15
N ASN A 103 41.82 -9.63 -7.34
CA ASN A 103 42.37 -9.07 -6.11
C ASN A 103 41.24 -8.96 -5.08
N PRO A 104 41.56 -8.78 -3.79
CA PRO A 104 40.54 -8.51 -2.79
C PRO A 104 39.66 -7.30 -3.17
N GLY A 105 38.34 -7.48 -3.12
CA GLY A 105 37.34 -6.45 -3.45
C GLY A 105 36.93 -6.34 -4.92
N ASP A 106 37.49 -7.19 -5.79
CA ASP A 106 37.04 -7.32 -7.18
C ASP A 106 35.69 -8.02 -7.29
N VAL A 107 34.93 -7.72 -8.35
CA VAL A 107 33.62 -8.30 -8.61
C VAL A 107 33.70 -9.29 -9.78
N PRO A 108 33.36 -10.58 -9.60
CA PRO A 108 33.45 -11.57 -10.66
C PRO A 108 32.24 -11.55 -11.59
N VAL A 109 32.42 -12.02 -12.82
CA VAL A 109 31.33 -12.35 -13.75
C VAL A 109 31.77 -13.52 -14.64
N ALA A 110 30.91 -14.53 -14.79
CA ALA A 110 31.19 -15.71 -15.60
C ALA A 110 30.67 -15.54 -17.02
N GLY A 111 31.32 -16.07 -18.04
CA GLY A 111 30.78 -16.02 -19.41
C GLY A 111 31.61 -16.74 -20.46
N ASP A 112 30.99 -17.05 -21.60
CA ASP A 112 31.62 -17.52 -22.84
C ASP A 112 32.03 -16.31 -23.70
N TRP A 113 33.17 -15.71 -23.36
CA TRP A 113 33.62 -14.47 -23.99
C TRP A 113 34.15 -14.64 -25.42
N ASN A 114 34.49 -15.86 -25.82
CA ASN A 114 35.12 -16.14 -27.12
C ASN A 114 34.22 -16.96 -28.07
N GLY A 115 33.11 -17.50 -27.57
CA GLY A 115 32.08 -18.24 -28.29
C GLY A 115 32.48 -19.67 -28.63
N ASP A 116 33.33 -20.29 -27.81
CA ASP A 116 33.74 -21.69 -28.00
C ASP A 116 32.78 -22.69 -27.32
N GLY A 117 31.85 -22.19 -26.51
CA GLY A 117 30.89 -22.94 -25.71
C GLY A 117 31.32 -23.15 -24.26
N CYS A 118 32.51 -22.71 -23.86
CA CYS A 118 33.03 -22.88 -22.51
C CYS A 118 32.82 -21.61 -21.67
N THR A 119 32.30 -21.76 -20.46
CA THR A 119 32.25 -20.64 -19.52
C THR A 119 33.60 -20.42 -18.86
N THR A 120 34.04 -19.17 -18.86
CA THR A 120 35.27 -18.72 -18.18
C THR A 120 34.95 -17.49 -17.32
N LEU A 121 35.95 -16.68 -16.97
CA LEU A 121 35.78 -15.66 -15.93
C LEU A 121 36.28 -14.29 -16.38
N ALA A 122 35.54 -13.26 -16.01
CA ALA A 122 36.00 -11.89 -16.02
C ALA A 122 35.81 -11.23 -14.65
N ILE A 123 36.51 -10.11 -14.46
CA ILE A 123 36.48 -9.33 -13.23
C ILE A 123 36.27 -7.87 -13.53
N HIS A 124 35.38 -7.24 -12.78
CA HIS A 124 35.20 -5.81 -12.76
C HIS A 124 35.97 -5.17 -11.61
N ARG A 125 36.86 -4.24 -11.96
CA ARG A 125 37.67 -3.46 -11.02
C ARG A 125 37.76 -2.01 -11.48
N GLY A 126 37.21 -1.09 -10.67
CA GLY A 126 37.37 0.35 -10.87
C GLY A 126 36.90 0.86 -12.24
N GLY A 127 35.78 0.33 -12.77
CA GLY A 127 35.24 0.71 -14.08
C GLY A 127 35.89 0.01 -15.28
N SER A 128 36.76 -0.98 -15.03
CA SER A 128 37.40 -1.78 -16.07
C SER A 128 37.08 -3.26 -15.90
N LEU A 129 36.85 -3.93 -17.03
CA LEU A 129 36.66 -5.37 -17.11
C LEU A 129 37.96 -6.05 -17.53
N TYR A 130 38.32 -7.13 -16.84
CA TYR A 130 39.49 -7.97 -17.08
C TYR A 130 38.99 -9.37 -17.44
N VAL A 131 39.03 -9.73 -18.72
CA VAL A 131 38.44 -10.96 -19.26
C VAL A 131 39.52 -12.02 -19.45
N SER A 132 39.29 -13.26 -19.01
CA SER A 132 40.13 -14.41 -19.35
C SER A 132 39.32 -15.55 -19.95
N ASN A 133 39.83 -16.11 -21.03
CA ASN A 133 39.30 -17.33 -21.67
C ASN A 133 39.95 -18.60 -21.09
N ARG A 134 40.34 -18.59 -19.80
CA ARG A 134 41.02 -19.71 -19.15
C ARG A 134 40.55 -19.85 -17.70
N LEU A 135 40.37 -21.09 -17.26
CA LEU A 135 40.14 -21.45 -15.85
C LEU A 135 41.46 -21.71 -15.14
N ALA A 136 42.34 -20.70 -15.11
CA ALA A 136 43.66 -20.80 -14.50
C ALA A 136 44.18 -19.44 -14.03
N THR A 137 45.11 -19.46 -13.09
CA THR A 137 45.85 -18.25 -12.70
C THR A 137 46.65 -17.70 -13.88
N GLY A 138 46.50 -16.41 -14.16
CA GLY A 138 47.17 -15.75 -15.27
C GLY A 138 46.72 -14.32 -15.48
N PHE A 139 47.21 -13.72 -16.57
CA PHE A 139 46.79 -12.40 -17.02
C PHE A 139 45.48 -12.47 -17.81
N ALA A 140 44.73 -11.38 -17.81
CA ALA A 140 43.58 -11.20 -18.70
C ALA A 140 44.00 -11.24 -20.17
N ASP A 141 43.16 -11.85 -21.00
CA ASP A 141 43.30 -11.85 -22.46
C ASP A 141 42.88 -10.48 -23.03
N PHE A 142 41.87 -9.84 -22.43
CA PHE A 142 41.41 -8.51 -22.79
C PHE A 142 41.12 -7.65 -21.56
N VAL A 143 41.43 -6.36 -21.65
CA VAL A 143 41.09 -5.36 -20.63
C VAL A 143 40.49 -4.15 -21.31
N PHE A 144 39.33 -3.70 -20.84
CA PHE A 144 38.68 -2.50 -21.38
C PHE A 144 37.82 -1.81 -20.33
N ALA A 145 37.59 -0.50 -20.54
CA ALA A 145 36.76 0.32 -19.66
C ALA A 145 35.29 0.23 -20.07
N PHE A 146 34.45 -0.28 -19.16
CA PHE A 146 32.99 -0.34 -19.29
C PHE A 146 32.38 -0.60 -17.91
N GLY A 147 31.26 0.07 -17.59
CA GLY A 147 30.63 0.02 -16.28
C GLY A 147 31.10 1.10 -15.30
N GLN A 148 30.33 1.29 -14.22
CA GLN A 148 30.68 2.21 -13.13
C GLN A 148 30.92 1.43 -11.83
N PRO A 149 31.80 1.92 -10.93
CA PRO A 149 31.91 1.37 -9.58
C PRO A 149 30.55 1.35 -8.88
N GLY A 150 30.21 0.22 -8.26
CA GLY A 150 28.92 0.03 -7.57
C GLY A 150 27.81 -0.55 -8.43
N HIS A 151 27.95 -0.58 -9.76
CA HIS A 151 27.02 -1.32 -10.62
C HIS A 151 27.36 -2.81 -10.61
N THR A 152 26.32 -3.65 -10.70
CA THR A 152 26.46 -5.11 -10.71
C THR A 152 26.72 -5.60 -12.14
N PRO A 153 27.85 -6.27 -12.42
CA PRO A 153 28.12 -6.81 -13.76
C PRO A 153 27.24 -8.03 -14.04
N PHE A 154 26.88 -8.22 -15.30
CA PHE A 154 26.21 -9.43 -15.80
C PHE A 154 26.65 -9.72 -17.23
N SER A 155 26.42 -10.95 -17.67
CA SER A 155 26.84 -11.50 -18.96
C SER A 155 25.73 -12.34 -19.56
N ALA A 156 25.60 -12.26 -20.88
CA ALA A 156 24.64 -13.04 -21.68
C ALA A 156 24.86 -12.77 -23.18
N ASP A 157 24.45 -13.68 -24.05
CA ASP A 157 24.44 -13.55 -25.51
C ASP A 157 23.18 -12.79 -26.00
N PHE A 158 23.15 -11.47 -25.79
CA PHE A 158 21.98 -10.63 -26.14
C PHE A 158 21.69 -10.51 -27.64
N ASN A 159 22.67 -10.85 -28.50
CA ASN A 159 22.56 -10.68 -29.94
C ASN A 159 22.52 -12.01 -30.72
N GLY A 160 22.63 -13.15 -30.02
CA GLY A 160 22.58 -14.50 -30.58
C GLY A 160 23.80 -14.85 -31.44
N ASP A 161 24.96 -14.22 -31.20
CA ASP A 161 26.18 -14.47 -31.96
C ASP A 161 27.04 -15.62 -31.40
N GLY A 162 26.60 -16.19 -30.27
CA GLY A 162 27.25 -17.27 -29.56
C GLY A 162 28.35 -16.80 -28.61
N LYS A 163 28.53 -15.50 -28.38
CA LYS A 163 29.46 -14.93 -27.40
C LYS A 163 28.70 -14.13 -26.36
N ASP A 164 29.15 -14.23 -25.12
CA ASP A 164 28.60 -13.41 -24.05
C ASP A 164 29.03 -11.95 -24.20
N SER A 165 28.01 -11.11 -24.19
CA SER A 165 28.10 -9.67 -24.05
C SER A 165 28.28 -9.30 -22.58
N ILE A 166 28.69 -8.06 -22.31
CA ILE A 166 28.82 -7.55 -20.94
C ILE A 166 27.76 -6.48 -20.67
N GLY A 167 27.13 -6.56 -19.50
CA GLY A 167 26.19 -5.58 -18.99
C GLY A 167 26.49 -5.15 -17.55
N PHE A 168 25.87 -4.04 -17.16
CA PHE A 168 25.89 -3.48 -15.81
C PHE A 168 24.50 -3.05 -15.40
N PHE A 169 24.10 -3.47 -14.21
CA PHE A 169 22.85 -3.11 -13.57
C PHE A 169 23.10 -2.14 -12.43
N ASP A 170 22.42 -1.00 -12.46
CA ASP A 170 22.35 -0.07 -11.35
C ASP A 170 21.11 -0.40 -10.50
N PRO A 171 21.26 -1.09 -9.35
CA PRO A 171 20.14 -1.45 -8.50
C PRO A 171 19.45 -0.24 -7.86
N SER A 172 20.08 0.93 -7.84
CA SER A 172 19.48 2.16 -7.28
C SER A 172 18.52 2.85 -8.24
N THR A 173 18.70 2.65 -9.56
CA THR A 173 17.89 3.29 -10.60
C THR A 173 17.15 2.30 -11.51
N ALA A 174 17.37 0.99 -11.32
CA ALA A 174 16.90 -0.08 -12.20
C ALA A 174 17.36 0.04 -13.66
N ARG A 175 18.44 0.78 -13.89
CA ARG A 175 18.99 0.94 -15.23
C ARG A 175 19.92 -0.22 -15.56
N VAL A 176 19.72 -0.78 -16.74
CA VAL A 176 20.62 -1.72 -17.37
C VAL A 176 21.32 -1.06 -18.54
N TYR A 177 22.61 -1.36 -18.66
CA TYR A 177 23.42 -0.94 -19.77
C TYR A 177 24.22 -2.13 -20.24
N TRP A 178 24.15 -2.50 -21.51
CA TRP A 178 24.99 -3.58 -22.04
C TRP A 178 25.62 -3.23 -23.37
N ARG A 179 26.65 -4.00 -23.70
CA ARG A 179 27.42 -3.84 -24.92
C ARG A 179 27.67 -5.21 -25.54
N ASP A 180 27.24 -5.35 -26.78
CA ASP A 180 27.36 -6.57 -27.57
C ASP A 180 28.80 -6.85 -28.06
N THR A 181 29.77 -6.06 -27.60
CA THR A 181 31.18 -6.21 -27.97
C THR A 181 32.05 -6.09 -26.72
N LEU A 182 33.21 -6.76 -26.71
CA LEU A 182 34.16 -6.77 -25.59
C LEU A 182 35.28 -5.71 -25.77
N THR A 183 34.89 -4.45 -25.82
CA THR A 183 35.75 -3.27 -26.01
C THR A 183 35.25 -2.10 -25.15
N ALA A 184 36.02 -1.01 -25.08
CA ALA A 184 35.56 0.22 -24.43
C ALA A 184 34.54 0.94 -25.33
N GLY A 185 33.66 1.76 -24.73
CA GLY A 185 32.74 2.62 -25.46
C GLY A 185 31.41 2.86 -24.74
N GLN A 186 30.52 3.61 -25.41
CA GLN A 186 29.14 3.79 -24.97
C GLN A 186 28.37 2.46 -25.03
N PRO A 187 27.39 2.24 -24.14
CA PRO A 187 26.56 1.04 -24.19
C PRO A 187 25.82 0.91 -25.52
N THR A 188 25.66 -0.32 -26.01
CA THR A 188 24.83 -0.60 -27.19
C THR A 188 23.37 -0.37 -26.85
N VAL A 189 22.96 -0.78 -25.64
CA VAL A 189 21.62 -0.52 -25.11
C VAL A 189 21.71 0.06 -23.71
N SER A 190 20.86 1.05 -23.45
CA SER A 190 20.64 1.68 -22.15
C SER A 190 19.13 1.74 -21.93
N THR A 191 18.61 0.94 -21.01
CA THR A 191 17.18 0.88 -20.72
C THR A 191 16.93 0.66 -19.23
N PHE A 192 15.66 0.66 -18.84
CA PHE A 192 15.24 0.25 -17.51
C PHE A 192 14.78 -1.20 -17.54
N LEU A 193 15.10 -1.93 -16.48
CA LEU A 193 14.66 -3.30 -16.29
C LEU A 193 14.26 -3.50 -14.82
N GLY A 194 12.99 -3.82 -14.60
CA GLY A 194 12.44 -3.91 -13.26
C GLY A 194 12.40 -2.56 -12.55
N ILE A 195 12.64 -2.58 -11.24
CA ILE A 195 12.56 -1.43 -10.35
C ILE A 195 13.77 -1.34 -9.39
N PRO A 196 14.08 -0.17 -8.80
CA PRO A 196 15.15 -0.05 -7.81
C PRO A 196 14.98 -1.06 -6.66
N GLY A 197 16.06 -1.78 -6.36
CA GLY A 197 16.08 -2.88 -5.38
C GLY A 197 15.85 -4.27 -5.97
N ASP A 198 15.40 -4.39 -7.21
CA ASP A 198 15.35 -5.68 -7.92
C ASP A 198 16.76 -6.24 -8.11
N GLN A 199 16.85 -7.56 -8.26
CA GLN A 199 18.09 -8.25 -8.65
C GLN A 199 18.04 -8.63 -10.13
N LEU A 200 19.06 -8.31 -10.92
CA LEU A 200 19.08 -8.71 -12.32
C LEU A 200 19.46 -10.18 -12.50
N VAL A 201 18.79 -10.84 -13.45
CA VAL A 201 19.16 -12.14 -14.00
C VAL A 201 19.16 -12.01 -15.53
N ALA A 202 20.10 -12.64 -16.23
CA ALA A 202 20.10 -12.72 -17.70
C ALA A 202 20.12 -14.18 -18.14
N GLY A 203 19.53 -14.50 -19.30
CA GLY A 203 19.49 -15.87 -19.85
C GLY A 203 18.60 -16.05 -21.08
N ASP A 204 18.60 -17.25 -21.69
CA ASP A 204 17.82 -17.57 -22.91
C ASP A 204 16.43 -18.12 -22.59
N TRP A 205 15.39 -17.34 -22.89
CA TRP A 205 13.99 -17.68 -22.59
C TRP A 205 13.28 -18.46 -23.72
N GLY A 206 14.04 -19.23 -24.51
CA GLY A 206 13.54 -20.06 -25.60
C GLY A 206 13.50 -19.36 -26.97
N GLN A 207 14.29 -18.30 -27.14
CA GLN A 207 14.34 -17.48 -28.38
C GLN A 207 15.65 -17.68 -29.15
N GLY A 208 16.64 -18.38 -28.56
CA GLY A 208 17.96 -18.61 -29.16
C GLY A 208 18.92 -17.43 -29.03
N PHE A 209 18.61 -16.49 -28.13
CA PHE A 209 19.46 -15.40 -27.65
C PHE A 209 18.99 -15.03 -26.23
N ASP A 210 19.89 -14.49 -25.42
CA ASP A 210 19.59 -14.15 -24.04
C ASP A 210 18.78 -12.85 -23.94
N THR A 211 17.86 -12.77 -22.98
CA THR A 211 17.20 -11.52 -22.59
C THR A 211 17.32 -11.28 -21.09
N ASN A 212 17.08 -10.04 -20.65
CA ASN A 212 17.19 -9.69 -19.24
C ASN A 212 15.88 -9.95 -18.49
N ALA A 213 16.01 -10.33 -17.22
CA ALA A 213 14.95 -10.57 -16.26
C ALA A 213 15.32 -9.95 -14.90
N VAL A 214 14.34 -9.83 -14.01
CA VAL A 214 14.59 -9.36 -12.64
C VAL A 214 13.99 -10.30 -11.62
N VAL A 215 14.58 -10.34 -10.44
CA VAL A 215 14.05 -11.04 -9.28
C VAL A 215 13.67 -10.03 -8.21
N ARG A 216 12.44 -10.19 -7.70
CA ARG A 216 11.91 -9.45 -6.55
C ARG A 216 11.46 -10.46 -5.51
N GLY A 217 12.11 -10.46 -4.35
CA GLY A 217 11.89 -11.51 -3.36
C GLY A 217 12.27 -12.89 -3.90
N ASN A 218 11.29 -13.77 -4.08
CA ASN A 218 11.47 -15.11 -4.66
C ASN A 218 10.79 -15.26 -6.03
N ILE A 219 10.44 -14.17 -6.70
CA ILE A 219 9.75 -14.21 -8.00
C ILE A 219 10.69 -13.66 -9.07
N LEU A 220 10.86 -14.44 -10.14
CA LEU A 220 11.55 -14.06 -11.36
C LEU A 220 10.54 -13.49 -12.37
N TYR A 221 10.80 -12.31 -12.90
CA TYR A 221 10.03 -11.62 -13.94
C TYR A 221 10.85 -11.58 -15.23
N PHE A 222 10.32 -12.11 -16.32
CA PHE A 222 10.99 -12.09 -17.63
C PHE A 222 10.00 -11.78 -18.74
N GLU A 223 10.48 -11.11 -19.79
CA GLU A 223 9.62 -10.67 -20.89
C GLU A 223 9.54 -11.74 -22.00
N THR A 224 8.33 -12.04 -22.46
CA THR A 224 8.09 -12.93 -23.61
C THR A 224 7.27 -12.21 -24.68
N PRO A 225 7.19 -12.72 -25.92
CA PRO A 225 6.33 -12.15 -26.96
C PRO A 225 4.85 -12.04 -26.57
N ASN A 226 4.42 -12.76 -25.53
CA ASN A 226 3.05 -12.75 -25.00
C ASN A 226 2.91 -11.90 -23.73
N GLY A 227 3.92 -11.09 -23.38
CA GLY A 227 3.97 -10.26 -22.17
C GLY A 227 4.95 -10.79 -21.12
N ILE A 228 4.99 -10.12 -19.96
CA ILE A 228 5.84 -10.51 -18.83
C ILE A 228 5.30 -11.80 -18.20
N GLN A 229 6.19 -12.78 -17.99
CA GLN A 229 5.94 -14.04 -17.32
C GLN A 229 6.59 -14.04 -15.92
N GLU A 230 5.98 -14.79 -14.99
CA GLU A 230 6.40 -14.88 -13.60
C GLU A 230 6.72 -16.32 -13.23
N PHE A 231 7.85 -16.53 -12.56
CA PHE A 231 8.27 -17.84 -12.07
C PHE A 231 8.72 -17.76 -10.61
N ALA A 232 8.09 -18.54 -9.74
CA ALA A 232 8.47 -18.62 -8.33
C ALA A 232 9.74 -19.47 -8.17
N VAL A 233 10.74 -18.89 -7.53
CA VAL A 233 12.04 -19.50 -7.27
C VAL A 233 12.03 -20.05 -5.84
N GLY A 234 12.14 -21.39 -5.68
CA GLY A 234 12.51 -21.99 -4.38
C GLY A 234 11.41 -22.47 -3.42
N GLY A 235 10.16 -22.62 -3.83
CA GLY A 235 9.08 -23.17 -2.97
C GLY A 235 8.76 -24.65 -3.26
N ARG A 236 8.57 -25.47 -2.22
CA ARG A 236 7.90 -26.78 -2.36
C ARG A 236 6.42 -26.57 -2.72
N GLY A 237 6.11 -26.49 -4.01
CA GLY A 237 4.74 -26.47 -4.53
C GLY A 237 4.58 -27.50 -5.65
N THR A 238 3.74 -28.51 -5.46
CA THR A 238 3.47 -29.57 -6.44
C THR A 238 2.60 -29.07 -7.58
N ALA A 239 3.12 -28.94 -8.80
CA ALA A 239 2.34 -28.44 -9.94
C ALA A 239 1.10 -29.33 -10.19
N VAL A 240 -0.10 -28.75 -10.07
CA VAL A 240 -1.33 -29.38 -10.55
C VAL A 240 -1.99 -28.39 -11.52
N ASN A 241 -1.96 -28.72 -12.82
CA ASN A 241 -2.59 -27.97 -13.91
C ASN A 241 -2.28 -26.47 -14.00
N GLY A 242 -1.00 -26.08 -13.91
CA GLY A 242 -0.56 -24.73 -14.28
C GLY A 242 -1.12 -23.58 -13.43
N LYS A 243 -1.69 -23.88 -12.25
CA LYS A 243 -2.04 -22.89 -11.24
C LYS A 243 -1.83 -23.55 -9.88
N LEU A 244 -0.79 -23.11 -9.16
CA LEU A 244 -0.56 -23.57 -7.80
C LEU A 244 -0.95 -22.50 -6.79
N SER A 245 -1.90 -22.89 -5.95
CA SER A 245 -2.32 -22.19 -4.75
C SER A 245 -1.21 -22.17 -3.72
N TYR A 246 -0.81 -20.97 -3.30
CA TYR A 246 -0.15 -20.75 -2.02
C TYR A 246 -1.22 -20.81 -0.93
N THR A 247 -0.94 -21.45 0.20
CA THR A 247 -1.69 -21.17 1.44
C THR A 247 -1.21 -19.84 2.02
N SER A 248 -1.46 -18.74 1.30
CA SER A 248 -1.75 -17.45 1.91
C SER A 248 -3.26 -17.46 2.22
N SER A 249 -3.75 -16.60 3.11
CA SER A 249 -5.20 -16.46 3.28
C SER A 249 -5.85 -16.28 1.89
N ASN A 250 -6.77 -17.17 1.53
CA ASN A 250 -7.49 -17.26 0.24
C ASN A 250 -8.32 -16.00 -0.13
N SER A 251 -8.08 -14.85 0.49
CA SER A 251 -8.83 -13.61 0.29
C SER A 251 -8.05 -12.66 -0.62
N THR A 252 -8.63 -12.35 -1.78
CA THR A 252 -8.25 -11.21 -2.63
C THR A 252 -8.20 -9.92 -1.81
N ILE A 253 -7.17 -9.10 -2.02
CA ILE A 253 -7.01 -7.80 -1.38
C ILE A 253 -7.77 -6.77 -2.22
N ALA A 254 -8.92 -6.34 -1.69
CA ALA A 254 -9.73 -5.30 -2.30
C ALA A 254 -9.13 -3.91 -2.00
N ILE A 255 -8.55 -3.26 -3.02
CA ILE A 255 -7.90 -1.95 -2.92
C ILE A 255 -8.78 -0.91 -3.58
N MET A 256 -9.12 0.17 -2.87
CA MET A 256 -9.84 1.32 -3.43
C MET A 256 -8.89 2.51 -3.61
N PRO A 257 -8.46 2.82 -4.84
CA PRO A 257 -7.80 4.09 -5.14
C PRO A 257 -8.82 5.24 -5.09
N VAL A 258 -8.61 6.19 -4.17
CA VAL A 258 -9.48 7.35 -3.95
C VAL A 258 -8.70 8.62 -4.26
N GLY A 259 -9.26 9.49 -5.10
CA GLY A 259 -8.58 10.74 -5.44
C GLY A 259 -9.27 11.61 -6.47
N ASP A 260 -8.48 12.50 -7.05
CA ASP A 260 -8.87 13.43 -8.10
C ASP A 260 -8.34 12.99 -9.48
N SER A 261 -8.03 13.94 -10.36
CA SER A 261 -7.47 13.69 -11.70
C SER A 261 -6.13 12.94 -11.68
N ILE A 262 -5.35 13.06 -10.60
CA ILE A 262 -4.06 12.35 -10.48
C ILE A 262 -4.28 10.85 -10.26
N THR A 263 -5.39 10.48 -9.60
CA THR A 263 -5.81 9.07 -9.45
C THR A 263 -6.59 8.57 -10.65
N GLU A 264 -7.53 9.36 -11.17
CA GLU A 264 -8.32 8.96 -12.35
C GLU A 264 -7.43 8.83 -13.60
N GLY A 265 -6.48 9.73 -13.81
CA GLY A 265 -5.56 9.73 -14.95
C GLY A 265 -6.21 10.16 -16.28
N ASN A 266 -5.36 10.46 -17.27
CA ASN A 266 -5.81 10.93 -18.58
C ASN A 266 -5.76 9.84 -19.67
N PRO A 267 -6.54 10.00 -20.76
CA PRO A 267 -6.44 9.14 -21.93
C PRO A 267 -5.02 9.06 -22.50
N GLY A 268 -4.55 7.84 -22.77
CA GLY A 268 -3.20 7.58 -23.30
C GLY A 268 -2.09 7.56 -22.25
N GLU A 269 -2.41 7.73 -20.97
CA GLU A 269 -1.47 7.55 -19.85
C GLU A 269 -1.59 6.16 -19.21
N TYR A 270 -0.55 5.73 -18.51
CA TYR A 270 -0.59 4.46 -17.77
C TYR A 270 -1.34 4.61 -16.44
N THR A 271 -1.28 5.77 -15.78
CA THR A 271 -1.73 6.02 -14.39
C THR A 271 -0.86 5.31 -13.34
N TYR A 272 -0.81 5.82 -12.10
CA TYR A 272 -0.09 5.09 -11.03
C TYR A 272 -0.78 3.76 -10.69
N ARG A 273 -2.10 3.65 -10.91
CA ARG A 273 -2.89 2.44 -10.63
C ARG A 273 -2.41 1.26 -11.47
N TYR A 274 -2.11 1.49 -12.74
CA TYR A 274 -1.49 0.47 -13.60
C TYR A 274 -0.19 -0.06 -13.00
N PHE A 275 0.73 0.84 -12.64
CA PHE A 275 2.01 0.44 -12.07
C PHE A 275 1.82 -0.28 -10.73
N LEU A 276 0.96 0.24 -9.85
CA LEU A 276 0.68 -0.35 -8.55
C LEU A 276 0.04 -1.74 -8.67
N TYR A 277 -0.96 -1.90 -9.55
CA TYR A 277 -1.61 -3.19 -9.82
C TYR A 277 -0.58 -4.22 -10.25
N ARG A 278 0.30 -3.85 -11.19
CA ARG A 278 1.35 -4.73 -11.70
C ARG A 278 2.40 -5.07 -10.65
N GLU A 279 2.77 -4.12 -9.80
CA GLU A 279 3.70 -4.36 -8.69
C GLU A 279 3.15 -5.37 -7.70
N LEU A 280 1.89 -5.20 -7.27
CA LEU A 280 1.27 -6.07 -6.27
C LEU A 280 0.91 -7.45 -6.82
N VAL A 281 0.27 -7.52 -7.99
CA VAL A 281 -0.04 -8.80 -8.67
C VAL A 281 1.26 -9.53 -8.96
N GLY A 282 2.26 -8.82 -9.45
CA GLY A 282 3.58 -9.38 -9.71
C GLY A 282 4.22 -9.95 -8.46
N ALA A 283 4.01 -9.36 -7.28
CA ALA A 283 4.50 -9.90 -6.01
C ALA A 283 3.64 -11.06 -5.44
N GLY A 284 2.70 -11.60 -6.22
CA GLY A 284 1.88 -12.74 -5.84
C GLY A 284 0.68 -12.39 -4.96
N TYR A 285 0.35 -11.10 -4.82
CA TYR A 285 -0.85 -10.67 -4.11
C TYR A 285 -2.06 -10.74 -5.04
N PRO A 286 -3.11 -11.50 -4.72
CA PRO A 286 -4.37 -11.43 -5.47
C PRO A 286 -5.01 -10.07 -5.17
N VAL A 287 -4.99 -9.16 -6.14
CA VAL A 287 -5.55 -7.80 -6.00
C VAL A 287 -6.84 -7.69 -6.80
N ASP A 288 -7.81 -7.01 -6.20
CA ASP A 288 -9.04 -6.52 -6.84
C ASP A 288 -9.05 -5.02 -6.62
N MET A 289 -8.86 -4.23 -7.68
CA MET A 289 -9.09 -2.81 -7.58
C MET A 289 -10.60 -2.60 -7.59
N ILE A 290 -11.10 -1.73 -6.72
CA ILE A 290 -12.53 -1.56 -6.54
C ILE A 290 -12.90 -0.09 -6.51
N GLY A 291 -14.08 0.20 -7.03
CA GLY A 291 -14.65 1.53 -7.02
C GLY A 291 -15.84 1.63 -7.97
N SER A 292 -16.48 2.79 -7.96
CA SER A 292 -17.65 3.06 -8.79
C SER A 292 -17.31 3.42 -10.23
N ARG A 293 -16.04 3.66 -10.55
CA ARG A 293 -15.55 4.04 -11.87
C ARG A 293 -14.50 3.06 -12.36
N THR A 294 -14.37 2.96 -13.67
CA THR A 294 -13.37 2.14 -14.35
C THR A 294 -12.72 2.98 -15.44
N GLY A 295 -11.44 2.76 -15.67
CA GLY A 295 -10.69 3.38 -16.76
C GLY A 295 -10.02 4.68 -16.35
N VAL A 296 -10.04 5.66 -17.26
CA VAL A 296 -9.46 7.00 -17.10
C VAL A 296 -10.54 8.05 -17.40
N CYS A 297 -10.23 9.33 -17.20
CA CYS A 297 -11.24 10.38 -17.36
C CYS A 297 -11.77 10.46 -18.82
N CYS A 298 -12.89 11.17 -18.98
CA CYS A 298 -13.43 11.59 -20.27
C CYS A 298 -13.76 10.45 -21.27
N ASP A 299 -14.15 9.29 -20.77
CA ASP A 299 -14.48 8.08 -21.57
C ASP A 299 -13.35 7.63 -22.51
N GLY A 300 -12.10 7.99 -22.20
CA GLY A 300 -10.91 7.57 -22.95
C GLY A 300 -10.37 6.20 -22.51
N ALA A 301 -9.23 5.81 -23.09
CA ALA A 301 -8.55 4.56 -22.75
C ALA A 301 -7.16 4.85 -22.14
N PRO A 302 -6.73 4.09 -21.12
CA PRO A 302 -5.34 4.14 -20.66
C PRO A 302 -4.39 3.62 -21.75
N ALA A 303 -3.09 3.92 -21.59
CA ALA A 303 -2.03 3.46 -22.48
C ALA A 303 -1.98 1.93 -22.59
N ASP A 304 -2.27 1.24 -21.49
CA ASP A 304 -2.41 -0.21 -21.42
C ASP A 304 -3.68 -0.56 -20.63
N PRO A 305 -4.71 -1.14 -21.28
CA PRO A 305 -5.96 -1.49 -20.62
C PRO A 305 -5.89 -2.84 -19.87
N ASN A 306 -4.76 -3.58 -19.94
CA ASN A 306 -4.65 -4.93 -19.37
C ASN A 306 -4.26 -4.90 -17.88
N PHE A 307 -5.05 -4.21 -17.08
CA PHE A 307 -4.99 -4.24 -15.62
C PHE A 307 -6.40 -4.05 -15.05
N ASP A 308 -6.56 -4.23 -13.74
CA ASP A 308 -7.82 -3.89 -13.08
C ASP A 308 -7.94 -2.36 -12.98
N GLN A 309 -8.90 -1.80 -13.71
CA GLN A 309 -9.01 -0.36 -13.92
C GLN A 309 -9.97 0.32 -12.95
N ASP A 310 -10.56 -0.41 -12.01
CA ASP A 310 -11.56 0.12 -11.09
C ASP A 310 -10.94 1.13 -10.09
N HIS A 311 -11.67 2.20 -9.80
CA HIS A 311 -11.24 3.27 -8.90
C HIS A 311 -12.40 4.15 -8.41
N GLN A 312 -12.09 5.01 -7.45
CA GLN A 312 -13.02 5.93 -6.80
C GLN A 312 -12.48 7.36 -6.90
N ALA A 313 -12.29 7.85 -8.13
CA ALA A 313 -11.65 9.14 -8.38
C ALA A 313 -12.31 9.95 -9.50
N TRP A 314 -12.26 11.28 -9.40
CA TRP A 314 -12.88 12.20 -10.36
C TRP A 314 -11.99 13.40 -10.64
N SER A 315 -11.67 13.61 -11.91
CA SER A 315 -10.92 14.77 -12.37
C SER A 315 -11.57 16.09 -11.96
N GLY A 316 -10.78 16.97 -11.35
CA GLY A 316 -11.20 18.28 -10.87
C GLY A 316 -11.91 18.29 -9.51
N ALA A 317 -12.18 17.14 -8.89
CA ALA A 317 -12.91 17.09 -7.63
C ALA A 317 -12.06 17.53 -6.43
N THR A 318 -12.65 18.35 -5.56
CA THR A 318 -12.11 18.77 -4.27
C THR A 318 -12.36 17.71 -3.19
N SER A 319 -11.73 17.85 -2.02
CA SER A 319 -11.85 16.87 -0.93
C SER A 319 -13.26 16.67 -0.40
N ASP A 320 -14.12 17.71 -0.38
CA ASP A 320 -15.52 17.63 0.01
C ASP A 320 -16.33 16.80 -1.01
N GLU A 321 -16.16 17.07 -2.30
CA GLU A 321 -16.84 16.31 -3.36
C GLU A 321 -16.42 14.83 -3.36
N ILE A 322 -15.14 14.55 -3.10
CA ILE A 322 -14.64 13.18 -2.99
C ILE A 322 -15.23 12.51 -1.74
N ALA A 323 -15.22 13.18 -0.59
CA ALA A 323 -15.78 12.64 0.66
C ALA A 323 -17.29 12.33 0.53
N GLU A 324 -18.05 13.21 -0.13
CA GLU A 324 -19.48 13.00 -0.42
C GLU A 324 -19.68 11.76 -1.30
N ARG A 325 -19.01 11.69 -2.46
CA ARG A 325 -19.19 10.57 -3.42
C ARG A 325 -18.69 9.24 -2.88
N VAL A 326 -17.65 9.23 -2.04
CA VAL A 326 -17.21 8.00 -1.37
C VAL A 326 -18.27 7.54 -0.38
N THR A 327 -18.86 8.45 0.40
CA THR A 327 -19.91 8.15 1.39
C THR A 327 -21.21 7.61 0.79
N GLU A 328 -21.43 7.76 -0.51
CA GLU A 328 -22.57 7.17 -1.21
C GLU A 328 -22.32 5.72 -1.65
N THR A 329 -21.07 5.26 -1.70
CA THR A 329 -20.68 4.05 -2.45
C THR A 329 -19.76 3.10 -1.69
N GLU A 330 -19.11 3.55 -0.62
CA GLU A 330 -18.18 2.78 0.21
C GLU A 330 -18.82 1.55 0.86
N ALA A 331 -20.10 1.63 1.26
CA ALA A 331 -20.86 0.48 1.75
C ALA A 331 -21.00 -0.67 0.73
N ARG A 332 -20.94 -0.36 -0.57
CA ARG A 332 -21.03 -1.36 -1.66
C ARG A 332 -19.69 -2.05 -1.91
N TYR A 333 -18.58 -1.31 -1.84
CA TYR A 333 -17.26 -1.80 -2.26
C TYR A 333 -16.40 -2.29 -1.08
N ARG A 334 -16.62 -1.79 0.16
CA ARG A 334 -15.99 -2.25 1.42
C ARG A 334 -14.50 -2.63 1.29
N PRO A 335 -13.62 -1.67 1.00
CA PRO A 335 -12.22 -1.96 0.74
C PRO A 335 -11.49 -2.56 1.94
N ALA A 336 -10.57 -3.47 1.66
CA ALA A 336 -9.58 -3.92 2.64
C ALA A 336 -8.50 -2.86 2.85
N ILE A 337 -8.11 -2.16 1.77
CA ILE A 337 -7.17 -1.04 1.78
C ILE A 337 -7.74 0.11 0.95
N ALA A 338 -7.74 1.33 1.49
CA ALA A 338 -8.06 2.54 0.73
C ALA A 338 -6.80 3.40 0.56
N ILE A 339 -6.50 3.83 -0.66
CA ILE A 339 -5.35 4.69 -0.97
C ILE A 339 -5.89 6.10 -1.25
N LEU A 340 -5.54 7.07 -0.41
CA LEU A 340 -6.09 8.42 -0.45
C LEU A 340 -5.05 9.42 -0.97
N HIS A 341 -5.25 9.89 -2.21
CA HIS A 341 -4.54 11.04 -2.79
C HIS A 341 -5.56 12.13 -3.12
N VAL A 342 -5.86 12.96 -2.11
CA VAL A 342 -6.99 13.90 -2.13
C VAL A 342 -6.50 15.26 -1.63
N GLY A 343 -6.89 16.35 -2.28
CA GLY A 343 -6.62 17.72 -1.82
C GLY A 343 -5.99 18.65 -2.84
N THR A 344 -5.55 18.15 -4.00
CA THR A 344 -4.91 18.99 -5.03
C THR A 344 -5.86 20.11 -5.47
N ASN A 345 -7.13 19.79 -5.70
CA ASN A 345 -8.10 20.77 -6.18
C ASN A 345 -8.51 21.84 -5.15
N ASP A 346 -8.36 21.52 -3.86
CA ASP A 346 -8.68 22.41 -2.75
C ASP A 346 -7.83 23.68 -2.76
N ILE A 347 -6.61 23.62 -3.33
CA ILE A 347 -5.71 24.78 -3.37
C ILE A 347 -6.25 25.91 -4.23
N TRP A 348 -7.15 25.63 -5.18
CA TRP A 348 -7.70 26.66 -6.07
C TRP A 348 -8.94 27.33 -5.48
N GLY A 349 -9.81 26.62 -4.73
CA GLY A 349 -11.08 27.11 -4.18
C GLY A 349 -12.13 27.54 -5.25
N PRO A 350 -13.41 27.80 -4.90
CA PRO A 350 -14.38 28.42 -5.81
C PRO A 350 -14.11 29.93 -5.98
N PRO A 351 -14.20 30.52 -7.19
CA PRO A 351 -13.92 31.94 -7.40
C PRO A 351 -14.90 32.82 -6.58
N PRO A 352 -14.48 34.01 -6.11
CA PRO A 352 -15.38 34.94 -5.43
C PRO A 352 -16.59 35.29 -6.32
N PRO A 353 -17.79 35.53 -5.74
CA PRO A 353 -18.95 35.94 -6.51
C PRO A 353 -18.65 37.17 -7.38
N GLY A 354 -18.73 37.01 -8.70
CA GLY A 354 -18.50 38.09 -9.66
C GLY A 354 -17.08 38.23 -10.21
N VAL A 355 -16.16 37.31 -9.88
CA VAL A 355 -14.83 37.22 -10.50
C VAL A 355 -14.83 36.03 -11.49
N PRO A 356 -14.43 36.22 -12.77
CA PRO A 356 -14.26 35.12 -13.71
C PRO A 356 -13.21 34.13 -13.19
N GLY A 357 -13.53 32.83 -13.19
CA GLY A 357 -12.73 31.75 -12.59
C GLY A 357 -11.46 31.35 -13.37
N ASP A 358 -10.94 32.24 -14.20
CA ASP A 358 -10.00 31.89 -15.27
C ASP A 358 -8.60 32.51 -15.07
N ASP A 359 -8.36 33.21 -13.94
CA ASP A 359 -7.05 33.80 -13.63
C ASP A 359 -6.26 32.92 -12.64
N PRO A 360 -5.28 32.12 -13.11
CA PRO A 360 -4.45 31.28 -12.25
C PRO A 360 -3.53 32.07 -11.30
N ASN A 361 -3.43 33.41 -11.45
CA ASN A 361 -2.67 34.28 -10.55
C ASN A 361 -3.57 35.11 -9.61
N SER A 362 -4.90 34.95 -9.69
CA SER A 362 -5.82 35.65 -8.79
C SER A 362 -5.86 34.91 -7.45
N PRO A 363 -5.57 35.58 -6.31
CA PRO A 363 -5.65 34.94 -5.00
C PRO A 363 -7.10 34.60 -4.71
N ASN A 364 -7.45 33.32 -4.83
CA ASN A 364 -8.76 32.89 -4.38
C ASN A 364 -8.82 32.93 -2.85
N THR A 365 -9.83 33.63 -2.35
CA THR A 365 -10.05 33.92 -0.92
C THR A 365 -10.73 32.77 -0.16
N SER A 366 -10.98 31.63 -0.80
CA SER A 366 -11.78 30.50 -0.26
C SER A 366 -11.00 29.21 0.03
N TYR A 367 -9.67 29.20 -0.13
CA TYR A 367 -8.86 28.08 0.38
C TYR A 367 -8.97 28.02 1.90
N ASP A 368 -9.47 26.89 2.39
CA ASP A 368 -9.73 26.64 3.80
C ASP A 368 -9.14 25.27 4.16
N ILE A 369 -7.95 25.30 4.76
CA ILE A 369 -7.23 24.09 5.17
C ILE A 369 -7.99 23.31 6.26
N ASP A 370 -8.78 23.99 7.09
CA ASP A 370 -9.57 23.32 8.14
C ASP A 370 -10.77 22.61 7.52
N ALA A 371 -11.36 23.15 6.44
CA ALA A 371 -12.35 22.44 5.63
C ALA A 371 -11.74 21.20 4.96
N SER A 372 -10.59 21.31 4.29
CA SER A 372 -9.91 20.15 3.69
C SER A 372 -9.56 19.09 4.74
N ARG A 373 -9.13 19.51 5.94
CA ARG A 373 -8.91 18.60 7.08
C ARG A 373 -10.21 17.88 7.46
N ALA A 374 -11.31 18.61 7.64
CA ALA A 374 -12.60 18.04 8.02
C ALA A 374 -13.07 17.01 6.98
N ASN A 375 -12.96 17.33 5.69
CA ASN A 375 -13.35 16.43 4.61
C ASN A 375 -12.52 15.13 4.61
N MET A 376 -11.21 15.19 4.86
CA MET A 376 -10.37 14.00 4.98
C MET A 376 -10.73 13.16 6.22
N LEU A 377 -11.06 13.81 7.33
CA LEU A 377 -11.55 13.12 8.54
C LEU A 377 -12.87 12.39 8.26
N ASP A 378 -13.80 13.05 7.58
CA ASP A 378 -15.09 12.47 7.20
C ASP A 378 -14.92 11.31 6.23
N LEU A 379 -14.03 11.43 5.24
CA LEU A 379 -13.69 10.36 4.31
C LEU A 379 -13.12 9.13 5.03
N ILE A 380 -12.15 9.32 5.92
CA ILE A 380 -11.56 8.24 6.73
C ILE A 380 -12.63 7.58 7.62
N ALA A 381 -13.47 8.39 8.27
CA ALA A 381 -14.56 7.90 9.12
C ALA A 381 -15.58 7.10 8.30
N SER A 382 -15.93 7.56 7.10
CA SER A 382 -16.86 6.89 6.17
C SER A 382 -16.34 5.53 5.74
N LEU A 383 -15.07 5.44 5.33
CA LEU A 383 -14.41 4.17 5.00
C LEU A 383 -14.43 3.19 6.18
N ARG A 384 -14.09 3.66 7.39
CA ARG A 384 -14.15 2.85 8.62
C ARG A 384 -15.56 2.42 9.01
N ARG A 385 -16.57 3.24 8.69
CA ARG A 385 -17.97 2.90 8.94
C ARG A 385 -18.42 1.73 8.07
N SER A 386 -17.98 1.67 6.81
CA SER A 386 -18.28 0.54 5.92
C SER A 386 -17.43 -0.70 6.22
N ASN A 387 -16.18 -0.52 6.62
CA ASN A 387 -15.29 -1.59 7.03
C ASN A 387 -14.40 -1.11 8.20
N PRO A 388 -14.72 -1.49 9.46
CA PRO A 388 -13.92 -1.11 10.62
C PRO A 388 -12.47 -1.60 10.59
N ASP A 389 -12.19 -2.60 9.74
CA ASP A 389 -10.91 -3.23 9.54
C ASP A 389 -10.18 -2.73 8.27
N VAL A 390 -10.66 -1.65 7.64
CA VAL A 390 -9.99 -1.03 6.48
C VAL A 390 -8.66 -0.43 6.91
N ASP A 391 -7.59 -0.76 6.21
CA ASP A 391 -6.33 -0.02 6.35
C ASP A 391 -6.30 1.14 5.35
N ILE A 392 -5.66 2.23 5.72
CA ILE A 392 -5.62 3.45 4.93
C ILE A 392 -4.17 3.76 4.58
N VAL A 393 -3.91 3.93 3.29
CA VAL A 393 -2.69 4.53 2.79
C VAL A 393 -3.00 5.99 2.52
N LEU A 394 -2.55 6.88 3.41
CA LEU A 394 -2.79 8.31 3.30
C LEU A 394 -1.54 8.96 2.70
N SER A 395 -1.64 9.55 1.52
CA SER A 395 -0.49 10.23 0.90
C SER A 395 -0.51 11.73 1.03
N THR A 396 0.67 12.32 1.16
CA THR A 396 0.86 13.74 0.81
C THR A 396 0.63 13.95 -0.68
N LEU A 397 0.31 15.18 -1.06
CA LEU A 397 0.16 15.60 -2.45
C LEU A 397 1.52 15.70 -3.13
N ILE A 398 1.55 15.32 -4.41
CA ILE A 398 2.67 15.63 -5.31
C ILE A 398 2.81 17.15 -5.50
N PRO A 399 4.00 17.66 -5.90
CA PRO A 399 4.16 19.09 -6.11
C PRO A 399 3.36 19.60 -7.32
N CYS A 400 3.16 20.92 -7.40
CA CYS A 400 2.67 21.58 -8.61
C CYS A 400 3.47 22.85 -8.95
N ASP A 401 3.50 23.23 -10.23
CA ASP A 401 4.33 24.29 -10.83
C ASP A 401 3.49 25.43 -11.46
N LEU A 402 2.37 25.79 -10.84
CA LEU A 402 1.48 26.85 -11.32
C LEU A 402 1.57 28.14 -10.50
N GLY A 403 2.78 28.45 -9.99
CA GLY A 403 3.07 29.72 -9.30
C GLY A 403 2.83 29.70 -7.78
N LEU A 404 2.60 30.88 -7.20
CA LEU A 404 2.66 31.09 -5.74
C LEU A 404 1.64 30.23 -4.97
N VAL A 405 0.45 30.03 -5.54
CA VAL A 405 -0.62 29.19 -4.96
C VAL A 405 -0.11 27.78 -4.69
N CYS A 406 0.58 27.17 -5.66
CA CYS A 406 1.20 25.86 -5.53
C CYS A 406 2.31 25.84 -4.47
N SER A 407 3.24 26.80 -4.53
CA SER A 407 4.41 26.81 -3.64
C SER A 407 4.09 27.08 -2.17
N GLU A 408 2.93 27.68 -1.88
CA GLU A 408 2.50 27.97 -0.50
C GLU A 408 1.51 26.92 0.03
N ARG A 409 0.49 26.54 -0.75
CA ARG A 409 -0.65 25.73 -0.25
C ARG A 409 -0.38 24.23 -0.27
N ILE A 410 0.38 23.71 -1.23
CA ILE A 410 0.72 22.27 -1.27
C ILE A 410 1.55 21.87 -0.03
N PRO A 411 2.63 22.58 0.35
CA PRO A 411 3.37 22.25 1.57
C PRO A 411 2.50 22.35 2.84
N GLU A 412 1.56 23.30 2.89
CA GLU A 412 0.66 23.48 4.02
C GLU A 412 -0.31 22.30 4.16
N LEU A 413 -0.97 21.88 3.08
CA LEU A 413 -1.81 20.68 3.03
C LEU A 413 -1.00 19.42 3.37
N ASN A 414 0.21 19.27 2.82
CA ASN A 414 1.08 18.12 3.12
C ASN A 414 1.43 18.03 4.61
N ASN A 415 1.73 19.17 5.25
CA ASN A 415 1.97 19.21 6.69
C ASN A 415 0.71 18.87 7.50
N MET A 416 -0.46 19.31 7.05
CA MET A 416 -1.73 18.92 7.64
C MET A 416 -1.97 17.40 7.51
N ILE A 417 -1.80 16.82 6.32
CA ILE A 417 -1.93 15.38 6.07
C ILE A 417 -1.02 14.57 6.99
N ARG A 418 0.27 14.95 7.10
CA ARG A 418 1.23 14.32 8.01
C ARG A 418 0.75 14.33 9.46
N SER A 419 0.09 15.41 9.88
CA SER A 419 -0.45 15.55 11.25
C SER A 419 -1.63 14.61 11.53
N LEU A 420 -2.33 14.12 10.51
CA LEU A 420 -3.49 13.23 10.66
C LEU A 420 -3.10 11.77 10.91
N VAL A 421 -1.96 11.30 10.42
CA VAL A 421 -1.59 9.88 10.38
C VAL A 421 -1.56 9.26 11.78
N LYS A 422 -0.76 9.84 12.68
CA LYS A 422 -0.56 9.30 14.03
C LYS A 422 -1.83 9.30 14.90
N PRO A 423 -2.62 10.40 15.00
CA PRO A 423 -3.81 10.41 15.83
C PRO A 423 -4.94 9.54 15.29
N LEU A 424 -4.99 9.30 13.98
CA LEU A 424 -6.06 8.52 13.36
C LEU A 424 -5.71 7.03 13.22
N SER A 425 -4.45 6.63 13.20
CA SER A 425 -4.04 5.22 13.07
C SER A 425 -4.38 4.40 14.32
N THR A 426 -4.89 3.18 14.11
CA THR A 426 -5.24 2.22 15.17
C THR A 426 -4.71 0.84 14.82
N ASP A 427 -4.69 -0.10 15.77
CA ASP A 427 -4.26 -1.48 15.52
C ASP A 427 -5.24 -2.25 14.60
N ARG A 428 -6.52 -1.86 14.61
CA ARG A 428 -7.60 -2.47 13.82
C ARG A 428 -7.69 -1.89 12.40
N SER A 429 -7.50 -0.58 12.27
CA SER A 429 -7.50 0.18 11.03
C SER A 429 -6.27 1.08 11.03
N ARG A 430 -5.20 0.60 10.40
CA ARG A 430 -3.90 1.28 10.39
C ARG A 430 -3.90 2.34 9.32
N ILE A 431 -3.26 3.47 9.61
CA ILE A 431 -2.94 4.48 8.61
C ILE A 431 -1.43 4.49 8.37
N VAL A 432 -1.02 4.23 7.13
CA VAL A 432 0.37 4.35 6.68
C VAL A 432 0.49 5.62 5.85
N LEU A 433 1.42 6.49 6.24
CA LEU A 433 1.77 7.67 5.46
C LEU A 433 2.59 7.26 4.23
N VAL A 434 2.17 7.71 3.06
CA VAL A 434 3.00 7.71 1.85
C VAL A 434 3.40 9.14 1.56
N ASP A 435 4.63 9.51 1.93
CA ASP A 435 5.10 10.88 1.73
C ASP A 435 5.63 11.04 0.30
N LEU A 436 4.79 11.56 -0.61
CA LEU A 436 5.13 11.80 -2.00
C LEU A 436 5.88 13.11 -2.23
N ASP A 437 5.89 14.00 -1.24
CA ASP A 437 6.63 15.25 -1.22
C ASP A 437 8.14 14.95 -1.26
N GLY A 438 8.79 15.22 -2.40
CA GLY A 438 10.18 14.86 -2.66
C GLY A 438 10.39 13.48 -3.30
N VAL A 439 9.33 12.69 -3.49
CA VAL A 439 9.35 11.44 -4.29
C VAL A 439 9.03 11.73 -5.75
N VAL A 440 8.06 12.61 -6.01
CA VAL A 440 7.73 13.12 -7.35
C VAL A 440 8.31 14.53 -7.47
N GLY A 441 9.16 14.75 -8.47
CA GLY A 441 9.73 16.07 -8.76
C GLY A 441 8.87 16.90 -9.68
N ILE A 442 9.12 18.22 -9.75
CA ILE A 442 8.50 19.11 -10.76
C ILE A 442 8.79 18.63 -12.19
N ASP A 443 10.00 18.10 -12.43
CA ASP A 443 10.41 17.54 -13.72
C ASP A 443 9.66 16.25 -14.10
N ASP A 444 8.96 15.64 -13.15
CA ASP A 444 8.12 14.47 -13.38
C ASP A 444 6.68 14.85 -13.78
N LEU A 445 6.35 16.14 -13.85
CA LEU A 445 5.01 16.65 -14.21
C LEU A 445 4.92 16.96 -15.71
N VAL A 446 3.75 16.77 -16.32
CA VAL A 446 3.54 17.02 -17.76
C VAL A 446 2.93 18.38 -18.07
N ASP A 447 2.15 18.93 -17.14
CA ASP A 447 1.45 20.22 -17.29
C ASP A 447 1.59 21.11 -16.05
N GLY A 448 2.53 20.76 -15.17
CA GLY A 448 2.74 21.43 -13.89
C GLY A 448 1.80 20.95 -12.77
N VAL A 449 0.92 19.99 -13.01
CA VAL A 449 0.07 19.38 -11.95
C VAL A 449 0.06 17.86 -12.04
N HIS A 450 -0.16 17.30 -13.23
CA HIS A 450 -0.31 15.88 -13.43
C HIS A 450 1.05 15.19 -13.59
N PRO A 451 1.25 14.02 -12.94
CA PRO A 451 2.49 13.28 -13.08
C PRO A 451 2.55 12.63 -14.46
N GLY A 452 3.69 12.76 -15.13
CA GLY A 452 4.04 11.94 -16.27
C GLY A 452 4.39 10.52 -15.86
N ARG A 453 4.77 9.69 -16.82
CA ARG A 453 5.04 8.25 -16.62
C ARG A 453 6.00 7.97 -15.46
N ASN A 454 7.04 8.78 -15.28
CA ASN A 454 8.03 8.60 -14.21
C ASN A 454 7.43 8.93 -12.83
N GLY A 455 6.72 10.04 -12.70
CA GLY A 455 6.01 10.41 -11.48
C GLY A 455 4.94 9.37 -11.11
N GLN A 456 4.18 8.88 -12.09
CA GLN A 456 3.17 7.82 -11.89
C GLN A 456 3.81 6.53 -11.35
N ALA A 457 4.96 6.11 -11.88
CA ALA A 457 5.68 4.94 -11.41
C ALA A 457 6.32 5.16 -10.01
N ALA A 458 6.78 6.37 -9.71
CA ALA A 458 7.31 6.72 -8.39
C ALA A 458 6.23 6.70 -7.31
N MET A 459 5.05 7.27 -7.61
CA MET A 459 3.87 7.17 -6.74
C MET A 459 3.50 5.71 -6.46
N ALA A 460 3.39 4.90 -7.51
CA ALA A 460 3.03 3.49 -7.41
C ALA A 460 3.97 2.67 -6.52
N ARG A 461 5.29 2.94 -6.58
CA ARG A 461 6.28 2.31 -5.71
C ARG A 461 6.04 2.64 -4.24
N ALA A 462 5.83 3.91 -3.94
CA ALA A 462 5.62 4.36 -2.57
C ALA A 462 4.32 3.76 -2.00
N TYR A 463 3.29 3.63 -2.83
CA TYR A 463 2.06 2.92 -2.47
C TYR A 463 2.24 1.40 -2.30
N ASP A 464 3.01 0.74 -3.17
CA ASP A 464 3.29 -0.70 -3.07
C ASP A 464 3.96 -1.05 -1.74
N GLU A 465 4.99 -0.29 -1.34
CA GLU A 465 5.68 -0.47 -0.06
C GLU A 465 4.70 -0.36 1.13
N ALA A 466 3.85 0.66 1.10
CA ALA A 466 2.82 0.86 2.12
C ALA A 466 1.81 -0.29 2.16
N VAL A 467 1.27 -0.69 1.00
CA VAL A 467 0.29 -1.78 0.89
C VAL A 467 0.89 -3.10 1.40
N ARG A 468 2.12 -3.45 1.01
CA ARG A 468 2.77 -4.68 1.48
C ARG A 468 3.05 -4.67 2.97
N SER A 469 3.41 -3.52 3.54
CA SER A 469 3.59 -3.40 5.00
C SER A 469 2.29 -3.72 5.76
N LEU A 470 1.15 -3.33 5.21
CA LEU A 470 -0.17 -3.60 5.77
C LEU A 470 -0.50 -5.09 5.68
N VAL A 471 -0.30 -5.70 4.52
CA VAL A 471 -0.64 -7.12 4.30
C VAL A 471 0.26 -8.06 5.11
N THR A 472 1.56 -7.77 5.21
CA THR A 472 2.54 -8.64 5.87
C THR A 472 2.28 -8.75 7.38
N VAL A 473 1.94 -7.66 8.05
CA VAL A 473 1.69 -7.65 9.51
C VAL A 473 0.45 -8.46 9.91
N ARG A 474 -0.57 -8.57 9.02
CA ARG A 474 -1.74 -9.43 9.24
C ARG A 474 -1.44 -10.93 9.20
N SER A 475 -0.26 -11.34 8.72
CA SER A 475 0.15 -12.75 8.64
C SER A 475 0.84 -13.30 9.89
N LEU A 476 1.10 -12.44 10.90
CA LEU A 476 1.54 -12.89 12.23
C LEU A 476 0.32 -13.36 13.05
N PRO A 477 0.40 -14.49 13.78
CA PRO A 477 -0.69 -14.92 14.65
C PRO A 477 -0.88 -13.87 15.74
N LEU A 478 -2.06 -13.24 15.75
CA LEU A 478 -2.48 -12.36 16.83
C LEU A 478 -2.59 -13.18 18.14
N PRO A 479 -2.31 -12.59 19.31
CA PRO A 479 -2.80 -13.13 20.57
C PRO A 479 -4.32 -13.29 20.48
N ASP A 480 -4.85 -14.43 20.91
CA ASP A 480 -6.28 -14.73 20.83
C ASP A 480 -7.13 -13.56 21.35
N PRO A 481 -8.07 -13.02 20.56
CA PRO A 481 -9.03 -12.05 21.03
C PRO A 481 -9.84 -12.64 22.19
N ILE A 482 -9.90 -11.91 23.30
CA ILE A 482 -10.95 -12.15 24.30
C ILE A 482 -12.29 -11.93 23.58
N PRO A 483 -13.25 -12.89 23.59
CA PRO A 483 -14.50 -12.73 22.89
C PRO A 483 -15.28 -11.56 23.48
N LEU A 484 -15.55 -10.53 22.68
CA LEU A 484 -16.57 -9.52 22.96
C LEU A 484 -17.83 -9.84 22.13
N PRO A 485 -19.04 -9.52 22.64
CA PRO A 485 -20.30 -9.86 21.99
C PRO A 485 -20.43 -9.19 20.62
N ASP A 486 -21.16 -9.84 19.72
CA ASP A 486 -21.26 -9.50 18.30
C ASP A 486 -21.59 -8.02 18.02
N PRO A 487 -20.95 -7.39 17.02
CA PRO A 487 -21.28 -6.03 16.60
C PRO A 487 -22.70 -6.01 15.99
N LEU A 488 -23.57 -5.18 16.57
CA LEU A 488 -24.90 -4.88 16.04
C LEU A 488 -24.79 -4.01 14.77
N PRO A 489 -25.79 -4.07 13.86
CA PRO A 489 -25.71 -3.43 12.56
C PRO A 489 -25.63 -1.89 12.65
N PRO A 490 -24.90 -1.23 11.71
CA PRO A 490 -24.72 0.22 11.71
C PRO A 490 -26.04 0.95 11.43
N ARG A 491 -26.29 2.03 12.18
CA ARG A 491 -27.36 3.01 11.91
C ARG A 491 -26.76 4.34 11.43
N PRO A 492 -27.46 5.13 10.59
CA PRO A 492 -26.97 6.43 10.14
C PRO A 492 -26.97 7.41 11.32
N LEU A 493 -25.84 8.07 11.56
CA LEU A 493 -25.77 9.27 12.39
C LEU A 493 -26.54 10.38 11.65
N LEU A 494 -27.66 10.82 12.21
CA LEU A 494 -28.25 12.09 11.78
C LEU A 494 -27.37 13.19 12.37
N GLY A 495 -26.61 13.90 11.53
CA GLY A 495 -25.83 15.05 11.99
C GLY A 495 -26.66 15.93 12.91
N GLY A 496 -26.16 16.18 14.13
CA GLY A 496 -26.94 16.77 15.22
C GLY A 496 -27.77 18.01 14.85
N PRO A 497 -27.27 18.96 14.03
CA PRO A 497 -28.07 20.13 13.64
C PRO A 497 -29.29 19.78 12.79
N ALA A 498 -29.18 18.80 11.89
CA ALA A 498 -30.29 18.33 11.07
C ALA A 498 -31.32 17.56 11.91
N LEU A 499 -30.85 16.70 12.83
CA LEU A 499 -31.72 16.01 13.78
C LEU A 499 -32.55 17.00 14.62
N LEU A 500 -31.91 18.03 15.16
CA LEU A 500 -32.56 19.01 16.03
C LEU A 500 -33.51 19.93 15.25
N SER A 501 -33.16 20.31 14.02
CA SER A 501 -34.05 21.07 13.14
C SER A 501 -35.32 20.29 12.80
N ASP A 502 -35.17 19.02 12.38
CA ASP A 502 -36.31 18.14 12.10
C ASP A 502 -37.20 17.95 13.33
N LEU A 503 -36.58 17.79 14.52
CA LEU A 503 -37.30 17.65 15.78
C LEU A 503 -38.12 18.89 16.12
N LEU A 504 -37.55 20.07 15.88
CA LEU A 504 -38.23 21.33 16.15
C LEU A 504 -39.44 21.50 15.24
N ASP A 505 -39.28 21.22 13.93
CA ASP A 505 -40.38 21.25 12.95
C ASP A 505 -41.50 20.27 13.33
N GLU A 506 -41.14 19.06 13.77
CA GLU A 506 -42.11 18.05 14.21
C GLU A 506 -42.87 18.51 15.46
N LEU A 507 -42.18 19.08 16.46
CA LEU A 507 -42.81 19.65 17.65
C LEU A 507 -43.67 20.89 17.33
N GLU A 508 -43.30 21.69 16.33
CA GLU A 508 -44.10 22.82 15.85
C GLU A 508 -45.43 22.42 15.25
N SER A 509 -45.50 21.23 14.65
CA SER A 509 -46.72 20.68 14.06
C SER A 509 -47.74 20.10 15.06
N VAL A 510 -47.35 19.94 16.34
CA VAL A 510 -48.20 19.31 17.38
C VAL A 510 -49.24 20.30 17.93
N ASP A 511 -50.54 19.99 17.74
CA ASP A 511 -51.65 20.76 18.31
C ASP A 511 -52.18 20.12 19.61
N VAL A 512 -52.10 20.85 20.72
CA VAL A 512 -52.50 20.39 22.06
C VAL A 512 -53.18 21.49 22.86
N GLY A 513 -54.10 21.09 23.75
CA GLY A 513 -54.74 21.96 24.74
C GLY A 513 -54.37 21.60 26.19
N GLY A 514 -54.56 22.55 27.12
CA GLY A 514 -54.49 22.30 28.57
C GLY A 514 -53.07 21.96 29.08
N ARG A 515 -52.95 20.96 29.96
CA ARG A 515 -51.65 20.59 30.59
C ARG A 515 -50.58 20.12 29.59
N ALA A 516 -50.98 19.64 28.41
CA ALA A 516 -50.05 19.23 27.35
C ALA A 516 -49.36 20.43 26.66
N GLN A 517 -49.95 21.64 26.67
CA GLN A 517 -49.30 22.84 26.12
C GLN A 517 -48.04 23.23 26.89
N ARG A 518 -48.04 23.02 28.22
CA ARG A 518 -46.87 23.30 29.05
C ARG A 518 -45.71 22.37 28.68
N HIS A 519 -45.98 21.07 28.59
CA HIS A 519 -44.96 20.08 28.22
C HIS A 519 -44.47 20.24 26.77
N LEU A 520 -45.34 20.70 25.85
CA LEU A 520 -44.92 21.02 24.49
C LEU A 520 -43.98 22.23 24.46
N ALA A 521 -44.27 23.26 25.27
CA ALA A 521 -43.39 24.42 25.40
C ALA A 521 -42.03 24.05 26.04
N GLU A 522 -42.04 23.18 27.05
CA GLU A 522 -40.82 22.66 27.69
C GLU A 522 -39.97 21.84 26.70
N ALA A 523 -40.59 20.98 25.89
CA ALA A 523 -39.90 20.21 24.85
C ALA A 523 -39.29 21.10 23.76
N LYS A 524 -40.05 22.10 23.27
CA LYS A 524 -39.56 23.07 22.29
C LYS A 524 -38.38 23.89 22.82
N ALA A 525 -38.50 24.40 24.04
CA ALA A 525 -37.42 25.15 24.68
C ALA A 525 -36.15 24.31 24.78
N ALA A 526 -36.24 23.04 25.20
CA ALA A 526 -35.08 22.16 25.29
C ALA A 526 -34.38 21.94 23.93
N VAL A 527 -35.13 21.79 22.84
CA VAL A 527 -34.57 21.64 21.48
C VAL A 527 -33.99 22.95 20.95
N THR A 528 -34.68 24.08 21.18
CA THR A 528 -34.20 25.41 20.78
C THR A 528 -32.94 25.83 21.53
N ASP A 529 -32.86 25.55 22.83
CA ASP A 529 -31.66 25.82 23.64
C ASP A 529 -30.48 24.98 23.14
N ALA A 530 -30.70 23.70 22.82
CA ALA A 530 -29.68 22.83 22.24
C ALA A 530 -29.14 23.34 20.88
N LEU A 531 -30.02 23.92 20.04
CA LEU A 531 -29.64 24.53 18.76
C LEU A 531 -28.82 25.82 18.93
N ASN A 532 -29.13 26.64 19.94
CA ASN A 532 -28.56 27.99 20.10
C ASN A 532 -27.32 28.06 21.00
N ASP A 533 -27.23 27.25 22.06
CA ASP A 533 -26.25 27.45 23.15
C ASP A 533 -24.88 26.81 22.92
N GLY A 534 -24.59 26.31 21.71
CA GLY A 534 -23.28 25.73 21.46
C GLY A 534 -23.03 24.47 22.29
N GLY A 535 -24.08 23.69 22.57
CA GLY A 535 -24.06 22.42 23.32
C GLY A 535 -23.31 21.28 22.62
N TRP A 536 -22.36 21.64 21.78
CA TRP A 536 -21.55 20.81 20.93
C TRP A 536 -20.21 20.57 21.64
N ASP A 537 -19.75 19.33 21.66
CA ASP A 537 -18.34 19.09 21.95
C ASP A 537 -17.44 19.51 20.77
N HIS A 538 -16.13 19.31 20.91
CA HIS A 538 -15.15 19.67 19.90
C HIS A 538 -15.33 18.90 18.56
N ASN A 539 -16.13 17.83 18.55
CA ASN A 539 -16.45 17.00 17.39
C ASN A 539 -17.85 17.30 16.82
N ARG A 540 -18.52 18.36 17.28
CA ARG A 540 -19.90 18.70 16.92
C ARG A 540 -20.91 17.58 17.27
N ALA A 541 -20.64 16.78 18.29
CA ALA A 541 -21.64 15.90 18.91
C ALA A 541 -22.44 16.66 19.98
N ILE A 542 -23.74 16.39 20.10
CA ILE A 542 -24.60 17.04 21.12
C ILE A 542 -24.22 16.48 22.49
N GLN A 543 -23.92 17.32 23.49
CA GLN A 543 -23.59 16.82 24.81
C GLN A 543 -24.69 15.88 25.35
N PRO A 544 -24.35 14.67 25.85
CA PRO A 544 -25.35 13.70 26.28
C PRO A 544 -26.28 14.18 27.41
N SER A 545 -25.85 15.15 28.22
CA SER A 545 -26.70 15.80 29.21
C SER A 545 -27.85 16.58 28.57
N ILE A 546 -27.60 17.20 27.41
CA ILE A 546 -28.59 17.93 26.63
C ILE A 546 -29.55 16.93 25.98
N LEU A 547 -29.04 15.85 25.38
CA LEU A 547 -29.86 14.77 24.83
C LEU A 547 -30.78 14.12 25.88
N ARG A 548 -30.28 13.87 27.10
CA ARG A 548 -31.10 13.41 28.23
C ARG A 548 -32.23 14.37 28.57
N ASN A 549 -31.92 15.66 28.68
CA ASN A 549 -32.90 16.68 29.03
C ASN A 549 -34.01 16.73 27.97
N MET A 550 -33.64 16.68 26.69
CA MET A 550 -34.60 16.62 25.57
C MET A 550 -35.42 15.34 25.58
N SER A 551 -34.78 14.17 25.75
CA SER A 551 -35.48 12.88 25.86
C SER A 551 -36.49 12.87 27.02
N GLY A 552 -36.11 13.41 28.19
CA GLY A 552 -37.00 13.52 29.34
C GLY A 552 -38.18 14.48 29.12
N ALA A 553 -37.95 15.63 28.49
CA ALA A 553 -39.01 16.58 28.15
C ALA A 553 -40.02 15.97 27.14
N ILE A 554 -39.51 15.25 26.14
CA ILE A 554 -40.33 14.58 25.12
C ILE A 554 -41.10 13.40 25.72
N ALA A 555 -40.50 12.61 26.62
CA ALA A 555 -41.19 11.55 27.34
C ALA A 555 -42.37 12.07 28.20
N GLN A 556 -42.20 13.24 28.84
CA GLN A 556 -43.28 13.88 29.59
C GLN A 556 -44.41 14.38 28.67
N LEU A 557 -44.05 14.99 27.54
CA LEU A 557 -45.02 15.38 26.50
C LEU A 557 -45.79 14.17 25.97
N GLU A 558 -45.10 13.06 25.65
CA GLU A 558 -45.72 11.82 25.23
C GLU A 558 -46.70 11.28 26.27
N GLN A 559 -46.33 11.30 27.55
CA GLN A 559 -47.20 10.83 28.63
C GLN A 559 -48.43 11.73 28.80
N ALA A 560 -48.31 13.03 28.52
CA ALA A 560 -49.44 13.96 28.49
C ALA A 560 -50.34 13.71 27.27
N LEU A 561 -49.74 13.47 26.09
CA LEU A 561 -50.44 13.16 24.84
C LEU A 561 -51.22 11.84 24.95
N LYS A 562 -50.61 10.76 25.47
CA LYS A 562 -51.29 9.46 25.71
C LYS A 562 -52.56 9.58 26.54
N ARG A 563 -52.69 10.62 27.38
CA ARG A 563 -53.86 10.88 28.23
C ARG A 563 -54.93 11.76 27.57
N HIS A 564 -54.60 12.50 26.51
CA HIS A 564 -55.42 13.61 26.00
C HIS A 564 -55.51 13.74 24.47
N SER A 565 -54.71 13.00 23.69
CA SER A 565 -54.61 13.09 22.23
C SER A 565 -54.33 11.71 21.60
N SER A 566 -54.72 11.54 20.34
CA SER A 566 -54.47 10.33 19.54
C SER A 566 -53.23 10.40 18.64
N GLN A 567 -52.43 11.47 18.72
CA GLN A 567 -51.19 11.61 17.94
C GLN A 567 -49.97 11.03 18.68
N PRO A 568 -49.33 9.97 18.17
CA PRO A 568 -48.11 9.40 18.75
C PRO A 568 -46.84 10.14 18.26
N LEU A 569 -45.92 10.46 19.18
CA LEU A 569 -44.59 11.03 18.90
C LEU A 569 -43.42 10.03 19.03
N LYS A 570 -43.72 8.73 19.08
CA LYS A 570 -42.74 7.65 19.38
C LYS A 570 -41.52 7.62 18.46
N SER A 571 -41.63 8.17 17.25
CA SER A 571 -40.51 8.34 16.31
C SER A 571 -39.44 9.26 16.89
N VAL A 572 -39.84 10.34 17.56
CA VAL A 572 -38.96 11.38 18.07
C VAL A 572 -38.14 10.89 19.25
N GLU A 573 -38.80 10.29 20.23
CA GLU A 573 -38.16 9.72 21.42
C GLU A 573 -37.17 8.61 21.03
N GLY A 574 -37.56 7.74 20.09
CA GLY A 574 -36.70 6.68 19.57
C GLY A 574 -35.47 7.21 18.80
N ARG A 575 -35.61 8.33 18.06
CA ARG A 575 -34.48 8.99 17.39
C ARG A 575 -33.48 9.57 18.39
N LEU A 576 -33.96 10.27 19.41
CA LEU A 576 -33.08 10.82 20.46
C LEU A 576 -32.37 9.72 21.26
N LEU A 577 -33.08 8.66 21.63
CA LEU A 577 -32.47 7.52 22.33
C LEU A 577 -31.44 6.80 21.45
N GLY A 578 -31.70 6.68 20.15
CA GLY A 578 -30.75 6.13 19.19
C GLY A 578 -29.48 6.97 19.08
N GLU A 579 -29.61 8.29 19.07
CA GLU A 579 -28.47 9.22 19.05
C GLU A 579 -27.64 9.13 20.34
N MET A 580 -28.31 9.05 21.49
CA MET A 580 -27.64 8.87 22.79
C MET A 580 -26.88 7.54 22.89
N GLN A 581 -27.49 6.46 22.39
CA GLN A 581 -26.85 5.15 22.34
C GLN A 581 -25.61 5.18 21.46
N ALA A 582 -25.70 5.78 20.26
CA ALA A 582 -24.59 5.88 19.32
C ALA A 582 -23.41 6.66 19.92
N GLN A 583 -23.66 7.83 20.52
CA GLN A 583 -22.60 8.63 21.12
C GLN A 583 -21.93 7.94 22.31
N ALA A 584 -22.70 7.24 23.15
CA ALA A 584 -22.15 6.46 24.26
C ALA A 584 -21.24 5.32 23.77
N GLU A 585 -21.61 4.68 22.66
CA GLU A 585 -20.83 3.63 22.02
C GLU A 585 -19.51 4.16 21.45
N ASP A 586 -19.57 5.27 20.70
CA ASP A 586 -18.39 5.92 20.12
C ASP A 586 -17.37 6.32 21.19
N GLN A 587 -17.83 6.87 22.33
CA GLN A 587 -16.92 7.25 23.41
C GLN A 587 -16.29 6.06 24.14
N ILE A 588 -17.01 4.94 24.26
CA ILE A 588 -16.46 3.69 24.82
C ILE A 588 -15.34 3.17 23.90
N ILE A 589 -15.51 3.27 22.58
CA ILE A 589 -14.48 2.89 21.60
C ILE A 589 -13.24 3.77 21.76
N LEU A 590 -13.41 5.10 21.87
CA LEU A 590 -12.30 6.04 22.07
C LEU A 590 -11.53 5.76 23.38
N ALA A 591 -12.26 5.56 24.48
CA ALA A 591 -11.68 5.25 25.78
C ALA A 591 -10.91 3.92 25.80
N THR A 592 -11.44 2.89 25.12
CA THR A 592 -10.78 1.59 24.97
C THR A 592 -9.44 1.76 24.26
N GLY A 593 -9.44 2.46 23.11
CA GLY A 593 -8.20 2.73 22.38
C GLY A 593 -7.19 3.57 23.18
N ALA A 594 -7.65 4.52 24.02
CA ALA A 594 -6.76 5.28 24.89
C ALA A 594 -6.09 4.42 25.95
N ILE A 595 -6.83 3.48 26.55
CA ILE A 595 -6.31 2.55 27.56
C ILE A 595 -5.28 1.58 26.95
N GLU A 596 -5.50 1.11 25.72
CA GLU A 596 -4.57 0.22 25.00
C GLU A 596 -3.20 0.87 24.72
N ARG A 597 -3.14 2.21 24.64
CA ARG A 597 -1.91 3.00 24.43
C ARG A 597 -1.10 3.25 25.71
N CYS A 598 -1.59 2.85 26.89
CA CYS A 598 -0.92 3.08 28.17
C CYS A 598 0.36 2.25 28.35
N THR A 599 1.48 2.89 28.71
CA THR A 599 2.76 2.21 29.01
C THR A 599 3.00 1.94 30.51
N SER A 600 2.19 2.52 31.40
CA SER A 600 2.17 2.21 32.85
C SER A 600 0.74 2.15 33.41
N ALA A 601 0.56 1.60 34.62
CA ALA A 601 -0.69 1.00 35.11
C ALA A 601 -1.96 1.89 35.03
N CYS A 602 -2.79 1.66 34.00
CA CYS A 602 -4.09 2.30 33.78
C CYS A 602 -5.26 1.62 34.52
N ALA A 603 -5.01 1.06 35.71
CA ALA A 603 -6.02 0.28 36.45
C ALA A 603 -7.31 1.10 36.73
N VAL A 604 -7.16 2.39 37.06
CA VAL A 604 -8.29 3.29 37.32
C VAL A 604 -9.11 3.55 36.04
N ALA A 605 -8.44 3.69 34.88
CA ALA A 605 -9.12 3.87 33.60
C ALA A 605 -9.82 2.58 33.13
N VAL A 606 -9.18 1.43 33.32
CA VAL A 606 -9.76 0.10 33.03
C VAL A 606 -11.02 -0.15 33.86
N ASP A 607 -10.98 0.16 35.16
CA ASP A 607 -12.15 0.00 36.03
C ASP A 607 -13.27 0.98 35.64
N ALA A 608 -12.93 2.23 35.30
CA ALA A 608 -13.91 3.20 34.81
C ALA A 608 -14.58 2.76 33.49
N LEU A 609 -13.82 2.16 32.56
CA LEU A 609 -14.34 1.65 31.29
C LEU A 609 -15.30 0.47 31.50
N LYS A 610 -14.98 -0.46 32.41
CA LYS A 610 -15.91 -1.57 32.74
C LYS A 610 -17.25 -1.06 33.25
N VAL A 611 -17.22 -0.07 34.16
CA VAL A 611 -18.46 0.54 34.69
C VAL A 611 -19.21 1.29 33.58
N ALA A 612 -18.52 1.84 32.59
CA ALA A 612 -19.15 2.45 31.42
C ALA A 612 -19.89 1.42 30.55
N GLN A 613 -19.26 0.26 30.29
CA GLN A 613 -19.85 -0.83 29.51
C GLN A 613 -21.07 -1.45 30.20
N ASP A 614 -21.03 -1.59 31.53
CA ASP A 614 -22.18 -2.04 32.32
C ASP A 614 -23.36 -1.06 32.22
N ALA A 615 -23.07 0.25 32.29
CA ALA A 615 -24.10 1.28 32.11
C ALA A 615 -24.67 1.25 30.68
N TYR A 616 -23.84 1.12 29.65
CA TYR A 616 -24.32 1.01 28.26
C TYR A 616 -25.28 -0.18 28.10
N SER A 617 -24.89 -1.35 28.60
CA SER A 617 -25.71 -2.58 28.53
C SER A 617 -27.06 -2.40 29.24
N ALA A 618 -27.06 -1.80 30.43
CA ALA A 618 -28.28 -1.47 31.15
C ALA A 618 -29.19 -0.47 30.40
N GLY A 619 -28.60 0.44 29.61
CA GLY A 619 -29.34 1.34 28.73
C GLY A 619 -30.05 0.60 27.60
N VAL A 620 -29.36 -0.35 26.94
CA VAL A 620 -29.94 -1.20 25.89
C VAL A 620 -31.10 -2.03 26.43
N ASP A 621 -30.94 -2.65 27.60
CA ASP A 621 -32.01 -3.40 28.26
C ASP A 621 -33.22 -2.51 28.59
N ALA A 622 -32.99 -1.29 29.08
CA ALA A 622 -34.06 -0.34 29.36
C ALA A 622 -34.83 0.09 28.10
N VAL A 623 -34.17 0.19 26.94
CA VAL A 623 -34.85 0.43 25.65
C VAL A 623 -35.75 -0.76 25.30
N ALA A 624 -35.27 -2.00 25.47
CA ALA A 624 -36.05 -3.21 25.24
C ALA A 624 -37.28 -3.29 26.16
N GLU A 625 -37.16 -2.78 27.39
CA GLU A 625 -38.26 -2.68 28.37
C GLU A 625 -39.13 -1.42 28.20
N SER A 626 -38.91 -0.61 27.15
CA SER A 626 -39.65 0.64 26.88
C SER A 626 -39.55 1.70 28.01
N SER A 627 -38.43 1.73 28.73
CA SER A 627 -38.15 2.67 29.82
C SER A 627 -37.19 3.79 29.37
N SER A 628 -37.69 4.70 28.54
CA SER A 628 -36.90 5.74 27.87
C SER A 628 -36.07 6.63 28.78
N VAL A 629 -36.63 7.09 29.91
CA VAL A 629 -35.91 7.91 30.89
C VAL A 629 -34.73 7.14 31.50
N VAL A 630 -34.94 5.86 31.82
CA VAL A 630 -33.90 4.99 32.38
C VAL A 630 -32.81 4.73 31.33
N ALA A 631 -33.21 4.46 30.08
CA ALA A 631 -32.27 4.31 28.97
C ALA A 631 -31.41 5.56 28.78
N ALA A 632 -32.03 6.73 28.75
CA ALA A 632 -31.35 8.01 28.61
C ALA A 632 -30.34 8.27 29.76
N GLU A 633 -30.73 7.98 31.00
CA GLU A 633 -29.83 8.08 32.17
C GLU A 633 -28.61 7.17 32.06
N GLN A 634 -28.82 5.91 31.63
CA GLN A 634 -27.74 4.93 31.50
C GLN A 634 -26.78 5.26 30.35
N PHE A 635 -27.28 5.69 29.19
CA PHE A 635 -26.42 6.04 28.06
C PHE A 635 -25.52 7.25 28.35
N ASP A 636 -26.05 8.31 28.96
CA ASP A 636 -25.17 9.41 29.37
C ASP A 636 -24.17 9.00 30.46
N ARG A 637 -24.60 8.17 31.41
CA ARG A 637 -23.71 7.67 32.45
C ARG A 637 -22.55 6.87 31.83
N ALA A 638 -22.85 6.04 30.84
CA ALA A 638 -21.86 5.30 30.06
C ALA A 638 -20.88 6.25 29.37
N TRP A 639 -21.39 7.23 28.62
CA TRP A 639 -20.57 8.23 27.94
C TRP A 639 -19.65 9.00 28.91
N GLY A 640 -20.18 9.48 30.03
CA GLY A 640 -19.39 10.26 31.00
C GLY A 640 -18.33 9.44 31.73
N LEU A 641 -18.56 8.15 31.96
CA LEU A 641 -17.56 7.24 32.51
C LEU A 641 -16.47 6.90 31.48
N ALA A 642 -16.87 6.67 30.22
CA ALA A 642 -15.95 6.41 29.12
C ALA A 642 -15.03 7.62 28.87
N ASN A 643 -15.57 8.83 28.80
CA ASN A 643 -14.79 10.06 28.65
C ASN A 643 -13.79 10.26 29.81
N ARG A 644 -14.19 9.98 31.06
CA ARG A 644 -13.25 10.00 32.20
C ARG A 644 -12.16 8.93 32.09
N ALA A 645 -12.50 7.73 31.63
CA ALA A 645 -11.55 6.66 31.41
C ALA A 645 -10.52 7.04 30.33
N GLU A 646 -10.98 7.65 29.24
CA GLU A 646 -10.13 8.17 28.18
C GLU A 646 -9.18 9.26 28.67
N GLN A 647 -9.71 10.26 29.38
CA GLN A 647 -8.90 11.34 29.95
C GLN A 647 -7.86 10.82 30.94
N ALA A 648 -8.24 9.88 31.81
CA ALA A 648 -7.35 9.27 32.79
C ALA A 648 -6.28 8.37 32.14
N ALA A 649 -6.57 7.77 30.98
CA ALA A 649 -5.59 7.01 30.20
C ALA A 649 -4.66 7.92 29.39
N SER A 650 -5.12 9.13 29.05
CA SER A 650 -4.37 10.12 28.27
C SER A 650 -3.45 11.00 29.12
N SER A 651 -3.72 11.10 30.44
CA SER A 651 -2.90 11.82 31.43
C SER A 651 -1.80 10.95 32.02
#